data_AF-A0A336MXT6-F1
#
_entry.id   AF-A0A336MXT6-F1
#
_cell.length_a   1.000
_cell.length_b   1.000
_cell.length_c   1.000
_cell.angle_alpha   90.00
_cell.angle_beta   90.00
_cell.angle_gamma   90.00
#
_symmetry.space_group_name_H-M   'P 1'
#
loop_
_entity.id
_entity.type
_entity.pdbx_description
1 polymer ?
#
loop_
_entity_poly.entity_id
_entity_poly.type
_entity_poly.pdbx_seq_one_letter_code
_entity_poly.pdbx_strand_id
1 'polypeptide(L)'
;MSIKIFGVFYPIYIILEICVIAVTVVQPKLFCFPKQYQKRVDSVLWPCRDNLDCNSIVANAKCSQYNYCYCPAGYIFSSDVTECLKESAHGVACKDPVQCSHMLSGAICNNGSCDCADGYTYARGKCRKLAHLDSACSEDIDCAFGADRESVVCRDKVCSCSDGYYRRASNVCRRLSTKPGDPCLVQSDCQSQDLSLVCEKQTCVNGTSTGGENSPSSGISSSKTNLRDIGTQISISSFKNDNPLSDDINYKRLRTVSTATSDSNNHKNSLSSYESSMRDEIGDPCTSEGDPCPGLDHSVCRKALCHCQYGYYEKQGLCHAELGEHTMHKEFCPANTRYENNRCLCPYNTFYSPNMRFCVKPTINFEGSCVYNEQCSVYGAAYCPKDAPKKTCQCHAYATYNKEKELCELKEGLGEYCELDSMCSIPNTRCNEHKSCVCKENYVERDGKCMPGIGASCGSPDEMCALENSECVSNGKRNSKYSIDQSEGQKYCSCKKQYVHAQGECLKKATKYEDECKANEQCTPLLGDLSKCINRTCKCEIIHHHKDDRCYEKVPLNAPCERSSECFVESEPDTVECRNSECKCKVDHTPDVEAQVCIKPRPTKNSSNKISPLKAVTWLLFSLAALTTISAIREAYYP
;
A
#
# COMPACT_ATOMS: atom_id res chain seq x y z
N MET A 1 -60.82 -37.84 -23.22
CA MET A 1 -60.70 -39.17 -22.59
C MET A 1 -60.71 -38.96 -21.09
N SER A 2 -61.84 -39.25 -20.46
CA SER A 2 -62.10 -39.02 -19.03
C SER A 2 -61.15 -39.82 -18.15
N ILE A 3 -60.79 -39.32 -16.96
CA ILE A 3 -60.72 -40.09 -15.70
C ILE A 3 -60.70 -39.14 -14.48
N LYS A 4 -61.81 -39.24 -13.74
CA LYS A 4 -62.10 -39.13 -12.30
C LYS A 4 -61.19 -38.34 -11.34
N ILE A 5 -61.85 -37.40 -10.66
CA ILE A 5 -61.57 -36.93 -9.29
C ILE A 5 -62.08 -37.99 -8.29
N PHE A 6 -61.29 -38.31 -7.26
CA PHE A 6 -61.74 -38.79 -5.95
C PHE A 6 -60.94 -38.05 -4.87
N GLY A 7 -61.64 -37.39 -3.95
CA GLY A 7 -61.05 -36.68 -2.82
C GLY A 7 -60.74 -37.60 -1.63
N VAL A 8 -60.11 -37.04 -0.59
CA VAL A 8 -60.48 -37.14 0.83
C VAL A 8 -59.62 -36.14 1.66
N PHE A 9 -60.26 -35.63 2.72
CA PHE A 9 -60.03 -34.52 3.65
C PHE A 9 -58.72 -34.42 4.48
N TYR A 10 -58.20 -33.16 4.62
CA TYR A 10 -57.72 -32.38 5.82
C TYR A 10 -56.81 -32.99 6.93
N PRO A 11 -56.02 -32.22 7.73
CA PRO A 11 -55.19 -31.01 7.46
C PRO A 11 -53.83 -30.92 8.26
N ILE A 12 -53.12 -29.78 8.07
CA ILE A 12 -52.14 -29.08 8.97
C ILE A 12 -50.66 -29.53 9.00
N TYR A 13 -49.80 -28.79 8.27
CA TYR A 13 -48.78 -27.83 8.74
C TYR A 13 -47.80 -27.54 7.58
N ILE A 14 -48.00 -26.43 6.86
CA ILE A 14 -47.05 -25.98 5.82
C ILE A 14 -46.12 -24.93 6.43
N ILE A 15 -44.87 -25.34 6.65
CA ILE A 15 -43.72 -24.44 6.71
C ILE A 15 -43.45 -24.02 5.25
N LEU A 16 -43.63 -22.74 4.94
CA LEU A 16 -43.32 -22.21 3.60
C LEU A 16 -41.80 -21.97 3.49
N GLU A 17 -41.08 -22.92 2.88
CA GLU A 17 -39.79 -22.66 2.25
C GLU A 17 -40.00 -22.13 0.83
N ILE A 18 -39.32 -21.04 0.47
CA ILE A 18 -39.32 -20.49 -0.89
C ILE A 18 -38.16 -21.15 -1.66
N CYS A 19 -38.48 -22.05 -2.59
CA CYS A 19 -37.56 -22.53 -3.62
C CYS A 19 -37.82 -21.77 -4.92
N VAL A 20 -36.79 -21.16 -5.52
CA VAL A 20 -36.87 -20.56 -6.86
C VAL A 20 -36.41 -21.58 -7.90
N ILE A 21 -37.25 -21.89 -8.88
CA ILE A 21 -36.89 -22.71 -10.05
C ILE A 21 -36.39 -21.77 -11.15
N ALA A 22 -35.08 -21.78 -11.43
CA ALA A 22 -34.54 -21.18 -12.63
C ALA A 22 -34.61 -22.19 -13.78
N VAL A 23 -35.47 -21.93 -14.77
CA VAL A 23 -35.55 -22.75 -15.99
C VAL A 23 -34.52 -22.24 -17.00
N THR A 24 -33.44 -22.99 -17.22
CA THR A 24 -32.64 -22.90 -18.45
C THR A 24 -32.50 -24.30 -19.06
N VAL A 25 -32.39 -24.35 -20.39
CA VAL A 25 -32.75 -25.50 -21.27
C VAL A 25 -31.87 -26.75 -21.13
N VAL A 26 -30.97 -26.87 -20.15
CA VAL A 26 -30.22 -28.12 -19.92
C VAL A 26 -30.06 -28.39 -18.41
N GLN A 27 -30.97 -29.24 -17.89
CA GLN A 27 -31.06 -29.87 -16.56
C GLN A 27 -31.34 -28.96 -15.32
N PRO A 28 -32.37 -29.26 -14.49
CA PRO A 28 -32.64 -28.51 -13.27
C PRO A 28 -31.76 -29.00 -12.11
N LYS A 29 -31.01 -28.10 -11.48
CA LYS A 29 -30.39 -28.31 -10.15
C LYS A 29 -31.05 -27.40 -9.13
N LEU A 30 -31.53 -28.00 -8.04
CA LEU A 30 -32.09 -27.32 -6.87
C LEU A 30 -30.94 -26.81 -5.99
N PHE A 31 -30.80 -25.50 -5.84
CA PHE A 31 -29.83 -24.89 -4.91
C PHE A 31 -30.54 -24.41 -3.65
N CYS A 32 -30.30 -25.08 -2.52
CA CYS A 32 -30.68 -24.61 -1.20
C CYS A 32 -29.44 -24.06 -0.48
N PHE A 33 -29.44 -22.79 -0.10
CA PHE A 33 -28.39 -22.18 0.71
C PHE A 33 -28.80 -22.15 2.20
N PRO A 34 -27.93 -22.56 3.14
CA PRO A 34 -28.20 -22.42 4.57
C PRO A 34 -28.01 -20.96 5.01
N LYS A 35 -28.84 -20.50 5.95
CA LYS A 35 -28.77 -19.15 6.55
C LYS A 35 -27.40 -18.90 7.20
N GLN A 36 -26.57 -18.10 6.56
CA GLN A 36 -25.54 -17.32 7.23
C GLN A 36 -25.81 -15.82 7.05
N TYR A 37 -25.69 -15.10 8.16
CA TYR A 37 -25.69 -13.65 8.36
C TYR A 37 -25.65 -12.81 7.07
N GLN A 38 -26.83 -12.50 6.54
CA GLN A 38 -27.00 -11.54 5.45
C GLN A 38 -27.30 -10.19 6.10
N LYS A 39 -26.27 -9.34 6.23
CA LYS A 39 -26.46 -7.92 6.52
C LYS A 39 -27.17 -7.33 5.30
N ARG A 40 -28.50 -7.29 5.39
CA ARG A 40 -29.41 -6.84 4.35
C ARG A 40 -29.20 -5.34 4.17
N VAL A 41 -28.67 -4.92 3.02
CA VAL A 41 -28.78 -3.53 2.58
C VAL A 41 -30.21 -3.36 2.07
N ASP A 42 -31.15 -3.21 3.01
CA ASP A 42 -32.43 -2.60 2.68
C ASP A 42 -32.15 -1.12 2.45
N SER A 43 -32.56 -0.58 1.30
CA SER A 43 -32.63 0.85 1.10
C SER A 43 -33.50 1.44 2.21
N VAL A 44 -32.87 2.10 3.18
CA VAL A 44 -33.54 2.63 4.37
C VAL A 44 -34.30 3.89 3.96
N LEU A 45 -35.52 3.71 3.45
CA LEU A 45 -36.46 4.81 3.30
C LEU A 45 -37.17 5.00 4.64
N TRP A 46 -36.82 6.07 5.37
CA TRP A 46 -37.45 6.40 6.64
C TRP A 46 -38.63 7.35 6.43
N PRO A 47 -39.87 6.86 6.57
CA PRO A 47 -41.03 7.72 6.45
C PRO A 47 -41.10 8.71 7.62
N CYS A 48 -41.62 9.89 7.36
CA CYS A 48 -41.79 10.95 8.35
C CYS A 48 -43.05 11.78 8.06
N ARG A 49 -43.59 12.42 9.09
CA ARG A 49 -44.66 13.42 8.97
C ARG A 49 -44.13 14.83 9.17
N ASP A 50 -43.14 14.97 10.03
CA ASP A 50 -42.47 16.23 10.31
C ASP A 50 -40.98 16.02 10.62
N ASN A 51 -40.27 17.13 10.83
CA ASN A 51 -38.84 17.11 11.14
C ASN A 51 -38.52 16.44 12.49
N LEU A 52 -39.48 16.33 13.42
CA LEU A 52 -39.24 15.72 14.73
C LEU A 52 -39.08 14.20 14.58
N ASP A 53 -39.89 13.58 13.71
CA ASP A 53 -39.76 12.15 13.37
C ASP A 53 -38.32 11.85 12.92
N CYS A 54 -37.75 12.67 12.02
CA CYS A 54 -36.39 12.48 11.52
C CYS A 54 -35.29 12.81 12.54
N ASN A 55 -35.41 13.94 13.25
CA ASN A 55 -34.42 14.36 14.24
C ASN A 55 -34.32 13.39 15.43
N SER A 56 -35.38 12.63 15.71
CA SER A 56 -35.35 11.59 16.74
C SER A 56 -34.46 10.40 16.38
N ILE A 57 -34.18 10.19 15.09
CA ILE A 57 -33.34 9.10 14.56
C ILE A 57 -31.93 9.62 14.28
N VAL A 58 -31.83 10.70 13.51
CA VAL A 58 -30.56 11.33 13.13
C VAL A 58 -30.67 12.83 13.35
N ALA A 59 -29.78 13.38 14.16
CA ALA A 59 -29.74 14.82 14.42
C ALA A 59 -29.54 15.61 13.11
N ASN A 60 -30.30 16.70 12.97
CA ASN A 60 -30.34 17.59 11.80
C ASN A 60 -30.99 17.01 10.54
N ALA A 61 -31.49 15.76 10.57
CA ALA A 61 -32.29 15.23 9.47
C ALA A 61 -33.63 15.98 9.36
N LYS A 62 -34.10 16.13 8.13
CA LYS A 62 -35.34 16.84 7.79
C LYS A 62 -36.31 15.91 7.10
N CYS A 63 -37.60 16.19 7.24
CA CYS A 63 -38.66 15.48 6.55
C CYS A 63 -38.93 16.14 5.20
N SER A 64 -38.89 15.36 4.12
CA SER A 64 -39.17 15.85 2.77
C SER A 64 -40.66 16.06 2.55
N GLN A 65 -41.00 16.82 1.51
CA GLN A 65 -42.40 16.95 1.04
C GLN A 65 -43.00 15.62 0.56
N TYR A 66 -42.17 14.61 0.32
CA TYR A 66 -42.56 13.26 -0.06
C TYR A 66 -42.60 12.30 1.15
N ASN A 67 -42.60 12.84 2.37
CA ASN A 67 -42.72 12.10 3.63
C ASN A 67 -41.57 11.11 3.88
N TYR A 68 -40.33 11.46 3.54
CA TYR A 68 -39.15 10.69 3.95
C TYR A 68 -38.02 11.55 4.52
N CYS A 69 -37.23 10.98 5.43
CA CYS A 69 -36.10 11.66 6.05
C CYS A 69 -34.91 11.80 5.10
N TYR A 70 -34.28 12.97 5.12
CA TYR A 70 -33.10 13.29 4.34
C TYR A 70 -32.17 14.25 5.10
N CYS A 71 -30.88 14.28 4.72
CA CYS A 71 -29.94 15.27 5.26
C CYS A 71 -30.02 16.58 4.49
N PRO A 72 -29.83 17.75 5.13
CA PRO A 72 -29.82 19.05 4.45
C PRO A 72 -28.87 19.10 3.23
N ALA A 73 -29.11 20.02 2.29
CA ALA A 73 -28.27 20.15 1.10
C ALA A 73 -26.77 20.28 1.47
N GLY A 74 -25.92 19.52 0.78
CA GLY A 74 -24.48 19.42 1.09
C GLY A 74 -24.13 18.44 2.22
N TYR A 75 -25.11 17.69 2.75
CA TYR A 75 -24.91 16.63 3.73
C TYR A 75 -25.47 15.30 3.23
N ILE A 76 -24.87 14.22 3.71
CA ILE A 76 -25.25 12.84 3.42
C ILE A 76 -25.24 12.01 4.70
N PHE A 77 -26.13 11.04 4.81
CA PHE A 77 -26.10 10.10 5.93
C PHE A 77 -24.78 9.33 5.98
N SER A 78 -24.26 9.08 7.17
CA SER A 78 -23.18 8.10 7.41
C SER A 78 -23.59 6.70 6.93
N SER A 79 -22.61 5.81 6.73
CA SER A 79 -22.85 4.44 6.27
C SER A 79 -23.75 3.64 7.23
N ASP A 80 -23.67 3.94 8.52
CA ASP A 80 -24.53 3.35 9.57
C ASP A 80 -25.81 4.16 9.84
N VAL A 81 -26.01 5.26 9.10
CA VAL A 81 -27.17 6.14 9.15
C VAL A 81 -27.39 6.73 10.55
N THR A 82 -26.33 7.11 11.26
CA THR A 82 -26.40 7.68 12.62
C THR A 82 -26.23 9.19 12.67
N GLU A 83 -25.59 9.78 11.65
CA GLU A 83 -25.32 11.21 11.58
C GLU A 83 -25.43 11.73 10.14
N CYS A 84 -25.76 13.01 9.97
CA CYS A 84 -25.63 13.72 8.71
C CYS A 84 -24.20 14.26 8.59
N LEU A 85 -23.38 13.63 7.76
CA LEU A 85 -22.02 14.03 7.46
C LEU A 85 -21.98 15.04 6.31
N LYS A 86 -21.12 16.04 6.41
CA LYS A 86 -20.88 16.97 5.30
C LYS A 86 -20.27 16.22 4.11
N GLU A 87 -20.77 16.45 2.91
CA GLU A 87 -20.17 15.96 1.67
C GLU A 87 -18.73 16.49 1.55
N SER A 88 -17.80 15.63 1.10
CA SER A 88 -16.38 15.97 1.07
C SER A 88 -15.82 15.91 -0.35
N ALA A 89 -15.28 17.02 -0.83
CA ALA A 89 -14.78 17.18 -2.19
C ALA A 89 -13.50 16.37 -2.44
N HIS A 90 -13.14 16.18 -3.72
CA HIS A 90 -11.89 15.52 -4.11
C HIS A 90 -10.66 16.15 -3.44
N GLY A 91 -9.76 15.33 -2.90
CA GLY A 91 -8.58 15.77 -2.16
C GLY A 91 -8.86 16.41 -0.79
N VAL A 92 -10.11 16.37 -0.30
CA VAL A 92 -10.51 16.84 1.04
C VAL A 92 -10.69 15.64 1.98
N ALA A 93 -10.54 15.86 3.28
CA ALA A 93 -10.60 14.81 4.29
C ALA A 93 -12.00 14.15 4.36
N CYS A 94 -12.03 12.83 4.57
CA CYS A 94 -13.24 12.03 4.77
C CYS A 94 -13.04 11.07 5.94
N LYS A 95 -14.12 10.85 6.69
CA LYS A 95 -14.26 9.86 7.77
C LYS A 95 -15.02 8.62 7.29
N ASP A 96 -16.00 8.81 6.41
CA ASP A 96 -16.88 7.76 5.89
C ASP A 96 -16.88 7.78 4.34
N PRO A 97 -16.78 6.62 3.66
CA PRO A 97 -16.84 6.54 2.20
C PRO A 97 -18.02 7.26 1.55
N VAL A 98 -19.17 7.32 2.22
CA VAL A 98 -20.38 7.98 1.67
C VAL A 98 -20.20 9.47 1.44
N GLN A 99 -19.29 10.14 2.16
CA GLN A 99 -19.02 11.58 1.97
C GLN A 99 -18.53 11.91 0.56
N CYS A 100 -17.87 10.95 -0.10
CA CYS A 100 -17.33 11.08 -1.46
C CYS A 100 -18.35 10.72 -2.55
N SER A 101 -19.50 10.13 -2.18
CA SER A 101 -20.44 9.51 -3.13
C SER A 101 -21.08 10.49 -4.12
N HIS A 102 -21.14 11.78 -3.77
CA HIS A 102 -21.64 12.82 -4.67
C HIS A 102 -20.80 12.97 -5.95
N MET A 103 -19.53 12.53 -5.95
CA MET A 103 -18.69 12.53 -7.16
C MET A 103 -19.02 11.37 -8.12
N LEU A 104 -19.89 10.44 -7.70
CA LEU A 104 -20.31 9.26 -8.45
C LEU A 104 -19.14 8.38 -8.93
N SER A 105 -19.48 7.23 -9.55
CA SER A 105 -18.59 6.37 -10.35
C SER A 105 -17.13 6.30 -9.92
N GLY A 106 -16.82 5.46 -8.93
CA GLY A 106 -15.43 5.20 -8.55
C GLY A 106 -14.85 6.18 -7.51
N ALA A 107 -15.65 7.08 -6.94
CA ALA A 107 -15.22 7.86 -5.77
C ALA A 107 -15.03 6.97 -4.53
N ILE A 108 -13.89 7.12 -3.85
CA ILE A 108 -13.51 6.36 -2.65
C ILE A 108 -12.96 7.27 -1.56
N CYS A 109 -13.10 6.89 -0.30
CA CYS A 109 -12.35 7.51 0.78
C CYS A 109 -11.01 6.78 0.94
N ASN A 110 -9.95 7.31 0.33
CA ASN A 110 -8.63 6.71 0.30
C ASN A 110 -7.70 7.38 1.31
N ASN A 111 -7.22 6.62 2.30
CA ASN A 111 -6.35 7.11 3.37
C ASN A 111 -6.86 8.40 4.05
N GLY A 112 -8.17 8.46 4.33
CA GLY A 112 -8.82 9.60 4.98
C GLY A 112 -9.03 10.83 4.09
N SER A 113 -8.89 10.73 2.77
CA SER A 113 -9.25 11.79 1.82
C SER A 113 -10.08 11.24 0.65
N CYS A 114 -11.07 11.99 0.19
CA CYS A 114 -11.87 11.61 -0.97
C CYS A 114 -11.01 11.64 -2.23
N ASP A 115 -10.96 10.52 -2.95
CA ASP A 115 -10.18 10.35 -4.16
C ASP A 115 -10.98 9.57 -5.20
N CYS A 116 -10.50 9.55 -6.44
CA CYS A 116 -11.02 8.63 -7.44
C CYS A 116 -10.26 7.30 -7.35
N ALA A 117 -10.97 6.19 -7.55
CA ALA A 117 -10.40 4.86 -7.63
C ALA A 117 -9.40 4.78 -8.80
N ASP A 118 -8.51 3.79 -8.75
CA ASP A 118 -7.47 3.59 -9.76
C ASP A 118 -8.06 3.56 -11.19
N GLY A 119 -7.44 4.33 -12.08
CA GLY A 119 -7.90 4.49 -13.48
C GLY A 119 -9.02 5.52 -13.68
N TYR A 120 -9.47 6.20 -12.62
CA TYR A 120 -10.41 7.31 -12.69
C TYR A 120 -9.73 8.64 -12.33
N THR A 121 -10.20 9.73 -12.93
CA THR A 121 -9.72 11.09 -12.72
C THR A 121 -10.90 12.00 -12.41
N TYR A 122 -10.72 12.94 -11.49
CA TYR A 122 -11.75 13.90 -11.12
C TYR A 122 -11.92 14.97 -12.20
N ALA A 123 -13.06 14.96 -12.89
CA ALA A 123 -13.38 15.88 -13.97
C ALA A 123 -14.87 16.27 -13.99
N ARG A 124 -15.13 17.57 -13.95
CA ARG A 124 -16.47 18.20 -13.93
C ARG A 124 -17.38 17.65 -12.82
N GLY A 125 -16.93 17.77 -11.57
CA GLY A 125 -17.65 17.30 -10.40
C GLY A 125 -17.78 15.78 -10.23
N LYS A 126 -17.14 14.95 -11.07
CA LYS A 126 -17.25 13.49 -11.01
C LYS A 126 -15.95 12.75 -11.26
N CYS A 127 -15.85 11.52 -10.76
CA CYS A 127 -14.79 10.59 -11.15
C CYS A 127 -15.13 9.97 -12.53
N ARG A 128 -14.21 10.10 -13.49
CA ARG A 128 -14.36 9.64 -14.88
C ARG A 128 -13.14 8.85 -15.31
N LYS A 129 -13.35 7.81 -16.12
CA LYS A 129 -12.25 7.17 -16.85
C LYS A 129 -11.95 8.02 -18.08
N LEU A 130 -10.81 8.68 -18.08
CA LEU A 130 -10.39 9.58 -19.15
C LEU A 130 -9.47 8.85 -20.14
N ALA A 131 -9.48 9.30 -21.38
CA ALA A 131 -8.63 8.81 -22.46
C ALA A 131 -7.30 9.56 -22.45
N HIS A 132 -6.18 8.82 -22.51
CA HIS A 132 -4.83 9.38 -22.59
C HIS A 132 -4.56 10.03 -23.95
N LEU A 133 -3.43 10.75 -24.11
CA LEU A 133 -3.01 11.20 -25.45
C LEU A 133 -2.96 10.02 -26.42
N ASP A 134 -3.21 10.31 -27.70
CA ASP A 134 -3.23 9.34 -28.80
C ASP A 134 -4.34 8.26 -28.67
N SER A 135 -5.18 8.32 -27.63
CA SER A 135 -6.31 7.41 -27.43
C SER A 135 -7.59 7.96 -28.07
N ALA A 136 -8.51 7.05 -28.39
CA ALA A 136 -9.81 7.42 -28.96
C ALA A 136 -10.66 8.24 -27.98
N CYS A 137 -11.36 9.25 -28.51
CA CYS A 137 -12.28 10.11 -27.77
C CYS A 137 -13.52 10.43 -28.60
N SER A 138 -14.60 10.81 -27.91
CA SER A 138 -15.84 11.30 -28.53
C SER A 138 -15.98 12.81 -28.35
N GLU A 139 -15.60 13.31 -27.18
CA GLU A 139 -15.69 14.73 -26.82
C GLU A 139 -14.42 15.19 -26.09
N ASP A 140 -14.17 16.50 -26.04
CA ASP A 140 -13.00 17.07 -25.35
C ASP A 140 -12.90 16.66 -23.88
N ILE A 141 -14.04 16.44 -23.23
CA ILE A 141 -14.07 16.02 -21.83
C ILE A 141 -13.47 14.63 -21.62
N ASP A 142 -13.45 13.77 -22.63
CA ASP A 142 -12.80 12.47 -22.53
C ASP A 142 -11.28 12.62 -22.36
N CYS A 143 -10.71 13.71 -22.86
CA CYS A 143 -9.27 13.99 -22.84
C CYS A 143 -8.81 14.80 -21.64
N ALA A 144 -9.69 15.15 -20.69
CA ALA A 144 -9.41 16.12 -19.62
C ALA A 144 -8.49 15.62 -18.48
N PHE A 145 -7.48 14.79 -18.79
CA PHE A 145 -6.52 14.21 -17.82
C PHE A 145 -5.42 15.20 -17.41
N GLY A 146 -5.19 16.26 -18.18
CA GLY A 146 -4.15 17.25 -17.92
C GLY A 146 -4.42 18.09 -16.67
N ALA A 147 -3.36 18.46 -15.95
CA ALA A 147 -3.45 19.42 -14.84
C ALA A 147 -3.86 20.83 -15.30
N ASP A 148 -3.67 21.11 -16.60
CA ASP A 148 -4.30 22.22 -17.33
C ASP A 148 -5.31 21.62 -18.31
N ARG A 149 -6.60 21.79 -18.04
CA ARG A 149 -7.67 21.17 -18.84
C ARG A 149 -7.80 21.76 -20.24
N GLU A 150 -7.29 22.97 -20.47
CA GLU A 150 -7.32 23.60 -21.78
C GLU A 150 -6.18 23.12 -22.69
N SER A 151 -5.21 22.39 -22.13
CA SER A 151 -4.02 21.91 -22.86
C SER A 151 -4.29 20.75 -23.81
N VAL A 152 -5.47 20.15 -23.75
CA VAL A 152 -5.87 18.91 -24.43
C VAL A 152 -7.23 19.08 -25.12
N VAL A 153 -7.40 18.45 -26.27
CA VAL A 153 -8.60 18.53 -27.10
C VAL A 153 -8.84 17.20 -27.80
N CYS A 154 -10.11 16.84 -28.02
CA CYS A 154 -10.48 15.71 -28.85
C CYS A 154 -10.48 16.17 -30.32
N ARG A 155 -9.39 15.89 -31.04
CA ARG A 155 -9.23 16.26 -32.45
C ARG A 155 -9.23 15.00 -33.30
N ASP A 156 -10.08 14.97 -34.32
CA ASP A 156 -10.20 13.79 -35.21
C ASP A 156 -10.47 12.48 -34.46
N LYS A 157 -11.28 12.55 -33.39
CA LYS A 157 -11.60 11.44 -32.47
C LYS A 157 -10.40 10.86 -31.72
N VAL A 158 -9.31 11.62 -31.60
CA VAL A 158 -8.10 11.25 -30.86
C VAL A 158 -7.71 12.38 -29.91
N CYS A 159 -7.37 12.04 -28.66
CA CYS A 159 -6.89 13.02 -27.70
C CYS A 159 -5.51 13.55 -28.13
N SER A 160 -5.39 14.86 -28.26
CA SER A 160 -4.17 15.55 -28.68
C SER A 160 -3.97 16.84 -27.92
N CYS A 161 -2.77 17.42 -27.98
CA CYS A 161 -2.56 18.74 -27.39
C CYS A 161 -3.35 19.82 -28.17
N SER A 162 -3.94 20.76 -27.43
CA SER A 162 -4.65 21.91 -27.96
C SER A 162 -3.72 22.86 -28.72
N ASP A 163 -4.30 23.73 -29.54
CA ASP A 163 -3.53 24.74 -30.28
C ASP A 163 -2.78 25.67 -29.30
N GLY A 164 -1.51 25.94 -29.61
CA GLY A 164 -0.63 26.70 -28.71
C GLY A 164 -0.03 25.88 -27.56
N TYR A 165 -0.23 24.56 -27.54
CA TYR A 165 0.42 23.63 -26.62
C TYR A 165 1.29 22.62 -27.36
N TYR A 166 2.42 22.25 -26.77
CA TYR A 166 3.30 21.20 -27.27
C TYR A 166 3.22 19.96 -26.37
N ARG A 167 3.48 18.80 -26.97
CA ARG A 167 3.63 17.54 -26.23
C ARG A 167 4.97 17.53 -25.52
N ARG A 168 4.95 17.49 -24.19
CA ARG A 168 6.17 17.39 -23.37
C ARG A 168 6.48 15.95 -22.96
N ALA A 169 5.45 15.16 -22.65
CA ALA A 169 5.57 13.75 -22.30
C ALA A 169 4.31 12.98 -22.72
N SER A 170 4.22 11.69 -22.36
CA SER A 170 3.12 10.81 -22.81
C SER A 170 1.73 11.35 -22.50
N ASN A 171 1.51 12.03 -21.36
CA ASN A 171 0.23 12.61 -20.96
C ASN A 171 0.42 14.03 -20.40
N VAL A 172 1.36 14.78 -20.99
CA VAL A 172 1.65 16.15 -20.54
C VAL A 172 1.72 17.05 -21.76
N CYS A 173 0.73 17.93 -21.88
CA CYS A 173 0.72 19.05 -22.80
C CYS A 173 1.09 20.33 -22.05
N ARG A 174 1.95 21.15 -22.65
CA ARG A 174 2.44 22.40 -22.04
C ARG A 174 2.28 23.55 -23.01
N ARG A 175 1.99 24.72 -22.47
CA ARG A 175 1.80 25.94 -23.27
C ARG A 175 3.11 26.35 -23.93
N LEU A 176 3.04 26.73 -25.20
CA LEU A 176 4.13 27.40 -25.90
C LEU A 176 4.15 28.88 -25.51
N SER A 177 5.30 29.35 -25.04
CA SER A 177 5.57 30.75 -24.70
C SER A 177 6.59 31.30 -25.67
N THR A 178 6.18 32.28 -26.47
CA THR A 178 6.92 32.69 -27.69
C THR A 178 7.55 34.07 -27.57
N LYS A 179 7.20 34.84 -26.53
CA LYS A 179 7.63 36.23 -26.34
C LYS A 179 8.19 36.47 -24.94
N PRO A 180 9.09 37.47 -24.78
CA PRO A 180 9.49 37.93 -23.46
C PRO A 180 8.28 38.39 -22.64
N GLY A 181 8.23 38.03 -21.37
CA GLY A 181 7.09 38.29 -20.49
C GLY A 181 6.04 37.18 -20.48
N ASP A 182 6.07 36.23 -21.42
CA ASP A 182 5.15 35.09 -21.38
C ASP A 182 5.44 34.20 -20.15
N PRO A 183 4.40 33.66 -19.48
CA PRO A 183 4.59 32.76 -18.35
C PRO A 183 5.23 31.43 -18.77
N CYS A 184 6.08 30.85 -17.93
CA CYS A 184 6.71 29.55 -18.13
C CYS A 184 6.86 28.80 -16.81
N LEU A 185 6.99 27.48 -16.87
CA LEU A 185 7.30 26.64 -15.71
C LEU A 185 8.61 25.88 -15.88
N VAL A 186 8.98 25.55 -17.12
CA VAL A 186 10.22 24.87 -17.49
C VAL A 186 10.87 25.56 -18.67
N GLN A 187 12.17 25.35 -18.88
CA GLN A 187 12.92 25.99 -19.96
C GLN A 187 12.29 25.72 -21.34
N SER A 188 11.78 24.50 -21.56
CA SER A 188 11.16 24.13 -22.83
C SER A 188 9.82 24.81 -23.12
N ASP A 189 9.21 25.52 -22.17
CA ASP A 189 8.01 26.31 -22.47
C ASP A 189 8.36 27.53 -23.33
N CYS A 190 9.55 28.09 -23.14
CA CYS A 190 10.04 29.27 -23.85
C CYS A 190 10.62 28.87 -25.21
N GLN A 191 9.77 28.82 -26.24
CA GLN A 191 10.15 28.47 -27.61
C GLN A 191 9.82 29.63 -28.55
N SER A 192 10.83 30.22 -29.17
CA SER A 192 10.68 31.27 -30.18
C SER A 192 11.53 30.96 -31.39
N GLN A 193 11.04 31.29 -32.59
CA GLN A 193 11.78 31.10 -33.83
C GLN A 193 12.90 32.13 -33.99
N ASP A 194 12.73 33.33 -33.42
CA ASP A 194 13.60 34.49 -33.65
C ASP A 194 14.42 34.89 -32.41
N LEU A 195 14.02 34.44 -31.21
CA LEU A 195 14.62 34.84 -29.94
C LEU A 195 15.12 33.62 -29.15
N SER A 196 16.32 33.73 -28.60
CA SER A 196 16.77 32.79 -27.57
C SER A 196 16.09 33.15 -26.26
N LEU A 197 15.03 32.45 -25.87
CA LEU A 197 14.30 32.71 -24.63
C LEU A 197 14.71 31.73 -23.52
N VAL A 198 14.79 32.23 -22.28
CA VAL A 198 15.07 31.45 -21.08
C VAL A 198 13.94 31.61 -20.08
N CYS A 199 13.53 30.53 -19.43
CA CYS A 199 12.55 30.60 -18.36
C CYS A 199 13.24 31.05 -17.05
N GLU A 200 13.05 32.31 -16.67
CA GLU A 200 13.58 32.86 -15.42
C GLU A 200 12.43 33.36 -14.54
N LYS A 201 12.37 32.90 -13.28
CA LYS A 201 11.32 33.30 -12.32
C LYS A 201 9.91 33.17 -12.92
N GLN A 202 9.64 32.03 -13.57
CA GLN A 202 8.36 31.68 -14.21
C GLN A 202 7.93 32.60 -15.36
N THR A 203 8.88 33.34 -15.94
CA THR A 203 8.64 34.23 -17.07
C THR A 203 9.73 34.02 -18.12
N CYS A 204 9.35 33.97 -19.40
CA CYS A 204 10.31 33.93 -20.48
C CYS A 204 11.01 35.29 -20.59
N VAL A 205 12.35 35.28 -20.58
CA VAL A 205 13.20 36.45 -20.76
C VAL A 205 14.16 36.23 -21.92
N ASN A 206 14.70 37.32 -22.49
CA ASN A 206 15.74 37.19 -23.50
C ASN A 206 17.01 36.59 -22.88
N GLY A 207 17.44 35.45 -23.40
CA GLY A 207 18.72 34.86 -23.07
C GLY A 207 19.84 35.78 -23.54
N THR A 208 20.79 36.05 -22.65
CA THR A 208 22.02 36.73 -23.04
C THR A 208 22.85 35.74 -23.85
N SER A 209 23.06 36.04 -25.13
CA SER A 209 23.96 35.28 -25.99
C SER A 209 25.41 35.50 -25.55
N THR A 210 25.88 34.75 -24.56
CA THR A 210 27.32 34.52 -24.42
C THR A 210 27.70 33.47 -25.46
N GLY A 211 28.12 33.92 -26.64
CA GLY A 211 28.76 33.07 -27.62
C GLY A 211 30.07 32.49 -27.08
N GLY A 212 30.35 31.23 -27.44
CA GLY A 212 31.71 30.72 -27.51
C GLY A 212 32.10 29.64 -26.48
N GLU A 213 32.19 28.42 -27.00
CA GLU A 213 33.21 27.40 -26.72
C GLU A 213 32.90 26.24 -25.75
N ASN A 214 33.41 25.09 -26.21
CA ASN A 214 33.24 23.72 -25.74
C ASN A 214 33.68 23.49 -24.28
N SER A 215 33.05 22.50 -23.63
CA SER A 215 33.45 21.83 -22.37
C SER A 215 34.96 21.52 -22.25
N PRO A 216 35.58 21.30 -21.04
CA PRO A 216 35.03 20.50 -19.92
C PRO A 216 35.46 20.81 -18.45
N SER A 217 34.63 20.32 -17.52
CA SER A 217 34.96 19.81 -16.17
C SER A 217 35.43 20.73 -15.02
N SER A 218 34.90 20.39 -13.83
CA SER A 218 35.54 20.40 -12.50
C SER A 218 35.48 21.66 -11.61
N GLY A 219 34.90 21.47 -10.41
CA GLY A 219 35.60 21.77 -9.16
C GLY A 219 35.36 23.13 -8.48
N ILE A 220 34.53 23.09 -7.42
CA ILE A 220 34.74 23.68 -6.09
C ILE A 220 35.37 25.10 -6.01
N SER A 221 34.66 26.08 -5.44
CA SER A 221 34.95 26.53 -4.06
C SER A 221 34.04 27.66 -3.59
N SER A 222 33.75 27.58 -2.29
CA SER A 222 33.07 28.56 -1.47
C SER A 222 33.72 29.94 -1.51
N SER A 223 32.92 30.98 -1.28
CA SER A 223 33.40 32.20 -0.65
C SER A 223 32.33 32.79 0.25
N LYS A 224 32.59 32.66 1.55
CA LYS A 224 31.99 33.46 2.62
C LYS A 224 32.51 34.89 2.50
N THR A 225 31.62 35.88 2.65
CA THR A 225 31.98 37.12 3.33
C THR A 225 30.79 37.67 4.10
N ASN A 226 31.00 37.88 5.41
CA ASN A 226 30.12 38.55 6.36
C ASN A 226 30.20 40.08 6.18
N LEU A 227 29.12 40.83 6.46
CA LEU A 227 29.06 41.75 7.63
C LEU A 227 27.71 42.47 7.83
N ARG A 228 27.17 42.28 9.05
CA ARG A 228 26.52 43.22 10.00
C ARG A 228 25.11 43.80 9.75
N ASP A 229 24.18 43.24 10.52
CA ASP A 229 23.36 43.87 11.58
C ASP A 229 23.07 45.38 11.51
N ILE A 230 21.78 45.70 11.33
CA ILE A 230 21.08 46.68 12.18
C ILE A 230 19.84 45.98 12.73
N GLY A 231 19.84 45.77 14.04
CA GLY A 231 18.74 45.16 14.77
C GLY A 231 17.56 46.11 14.93
N THR A 232 16.35 45.54 14.86
CA THR A 232 15.23 46.03 15.65
C THR A 232 14.46 44.80 16.13
N GLN A 233 14.37 44.67 17.45
CA GLN A 233 13.71 43.56 18.11
C GLN A 233 12.20 43.59 17.83
N ILE A 234 11.59 42.44 17.59
CA ILE A 234 10.31 42.03 18.20
C ILE A 234 10.29 40.49 18.26
N SER A 235 9.91 40.02 19.43
CA SER A 235 9.93 38.64 19.91
C SER A 235 9.04 37.68 19.13
N ILE A 236 9.49 36.43 19.05
CA ILE A 236 8.73 35.26 18.62
C ILE A 236 7.60 35.01 19.62
N SER A 237 6.35 35.03 19.17
CA SER A 237 5.23 34.39 19.85
C SER A 237 4.38 33.61 18.85
N SER A 238 4.14 32.36 19.22
CA SER A 238 3.23 31.38 18.66
C SER A 238 1.87 31.98 18.28
N PHE A 239 1.42 31.81 17.03
CA PHE A 239 0.05 32.14 16.66
C PHE A 239 -0.85 30.89 16.75
N LYS A 240 -1.66 30.90 17.82
CA LYS A 240 -2.88 30.10 17.97
C LYS A 240 -3.93 30.54 16.96
N ASN A 241 -4.85 29.62 16.68
CA ASN A 241 -6.15 29.84 16.06
C ASN A 241 -6.83 31.11 16.59
N ASP A 242 -7.16 32.01 15.68
CA ASP A 242 -8.20 33.02 15.89
C ASP A 242 -9.15 33.03 14.69
N ASN A 243 -10.45 33.05 15.01
CA ASN A 243 -11.58 33.26 14.10
C ASN A 243 -11.37 34.50 13.22
N PRO A 244 -11.84 34.51 11.97
CA PRO A 244 -12.19 35.77 11.31
C PRO A 244 -13.57 36.22 11.82
N LEU A 245 -13.56 37.32 12.58
CA LEU A 245 -14.71 38.19 12.73
C LEU A 245 -15.18 38.68 11.36
N SER A 246 -16.49 38.93 11.30
CA SER A 246 -17.25 39.52 10.20
C SER A 246 -16.56 40.71 9.52
N ASP A 247 -16.28 40.56 8.23
CA ASP A 247 -16.23 41.68 7.29
C ASP A 247 -17.53 41.67 6.48
N ASP A 248 -18.47 42.52 6.88
CA ASP A 248 -19.68 42.85 6.13
C ASP A 248 -19.30 43.55 4.82
N ILE A 249 -19.20 42.79 3.73
CA ILE A 249 -19.16 43.35 2.37
C ILE A 249 -20.54 43.15 1.73
N ASN A 250 -21.34 44.21 1.81
CA ASN A 250 -22.67 44.35 1.24
C ASN A 250 -22.61 44.33 -0.30
N TYR A 251 -22.91 43.19 -0.93
CA TYR A 251 -23.12 43.14 -2.39
C TYR A 251 -24.51 43.67 -2.73
N LYS A 252 -24.55 44.88 -3.31
CA LYS A 252 -25.75 45.47 -3.92
C LYS A 252 -26.27 44.55 -5.05
N ARG A 253 -27.48 44.04 -4.82
CA ARG A 253 -28.42 43.39 -5.74
C ARG A 253 -28.38 44.01 -7.16
N LEU A 254 -27.83 43.29 -8.16
CA LEU A 254 -28.02 43.64 -9.58
C LEU A 254 -29.47 43.33 -9.99
N ARG A 255 -30.21 44.37 -10.40
CA ARG A 255 -31.51 44.26 -11.09
C ARG A 255 -31.30 44.61 -12.56
N THR A 256 -31.57 43.68 -13.47
CA THR A 256 -31.84 43.97 -14.88
C THR A 256 -33.35 44.18 -15.06
N VAL A 257 -33.73 45.36 -15.55
CA VAL A 257 -35.11 45.75 -15.87
C VAL A 257 -35.31 45.54 -17.37
N SER A 258 -36.28 44.71 -17.75
CA SER A 258 -36.83 44.69 -19.10
C SER A 258 -38.30 45.10 -19.04
N THR A 259 -38.60 46.25 -19.62
CA THR A 259 -39.93 46.83 -19.79
C THR A 259 -40.69 46.12 -20.91
N ALA A 260 -41.91 45.65 -20.63
CA ALA A 260 -42.93 45.44 -21.66
C ALA A 260 -44.31 45.71 -21.07
N THR A 261 -45.11 46.38 -21.88
CA THR A 261 -46.35 47.09 -21.60
C THR A 261 -47.55 46.19 -21.35
N SER A 262 -48.46 46.72 -20.54
CA SER A 262 -49.79 46.27 -20.16
C SER A 262 -50.75 45.98 -21.31
N ASP A 263 -51.55 44.92 -21.17
CA ASP A 263 -52.99 44.93 -21.46
C ASP A 263 -53.76 43.86 -20.65
N SER A 264 -54.98 44.22 -20.27
CA SER A 264 -55.74 43.72 -19.10
C SER A 264 -56.76 42.60 -19.38
N ASN A 265 -57.19 41.97 -18.26
CA ASN A 265 -58.45 41.24 -17.96
C ASN A 265 -58.45 39.72 -18.22
N ASN A 266 -58.96 38.82 -17.37
CA ASN A 266 -59.85 38.94 -16.19
C ASN A 266 -59.86 37.64 -15.33
N HIS A 267 -60.06 37.78 -14.00
CA HIS A 267 -60.73 36.90 -13.01
C HIS A 267 -60.39 35.38 -12.88
N LYS A 268 -60.30 34.71 -11.71
CA LYS A 268 -60.46 34.98 -10.26
C LYS A 268 -60.11 33.66 -9.53
N ASN A 269 -59.19 33.65 -8.55
CA ASN A 269 -59.43 33.13 -7.19
C ASN A 269 -58.16 33.24 -6.32
N SER A 270 -58.37 33.71 -5.10
CA SER A 270 -57.40 34.19 -4.14
C SER A 270 -56.83 33.07 -3.26
N LEU A 271 -55.51 32.91 -3.23
CA LEU A 271 -54.77 32.55 -2.03
C LEU A 271 -53.41 33.29 -2.01
N SER A 272 -53.32 34.26 -1.09
CA SER A 272 -52.15 34.97 -0.55
C SER A 272 -50.94 35.26 -1.45
N SER A 273 -50.89 36.52 -1.84
CA SER A 273 -49.73 37.28 -2.30
C SER A 273 -48.54 37.26 -1.33
N TYR A 274 -47.41 36.74 -1.79
CA TYR A 274 -46.10 37.35 -1.55
C TYR A 274 -45.16 36.98 -2.70
N GLU A 275 -45.39 37.59 -3.85
CA GLU A 275 -44.47 37.55 -4.99
C GLU A 275 -43.28 38.47 -4.66
N SER A 276 -42.45 38.00 -3.74
CA SER A 276 -41.09 38.50 -3.59
C SER A 276 -40.26 37.75 -4.62
N SER A 277 -39.45 38.48 -5.38
CA SER A 277 -38.34 37.98 -6.18
C SER A 277 -37.30 37.30 -5.28
N MET A 278 -37.68 36.23 -4.59
CA MET A 278 -36.81 35.38 -3.81
C MET A 278 -35.99 34.59 -4.83
N ARG A 279 -34.70 34.87 -4.85
CA ARG A 279 -33.73 34.00 -5.50
C ARG A 279 -33.70 32.75 -4.63
N ASP A 280 -34.01 31.57 -5.18
CA ASP A 280 -33.84 30.32 -4.44
C ASP A 280 -32.37 30.20 -4.00
N GLU A 281 -32.14 29.70 -2.80
CA GLU A 281 -30.82 29.37 -2.27
C GLU A 281 -30.61 27.85 -2.24
N ILE A 282 -29.36 27.43 -2.08
CA ILE A 282 -29.06 26.01 -1.89
C ILE A 282 -29.77 25.47 -0.64
N GLY A 283 -30.52 24.39 -0.82
CA GLY A 283 -31.33 23.77 0.22
C GLY A 283 -32.79 24.23 0.26
N ASP A 284 -33.20 25.16 -0.61
CA ASP A 284 -34.62 25.51 -0.76
C ASP A 284 -35.42 24.35 -1.39
N PRO A 285 -36.71 24.20 -1.03
CA PRO A 285 -37.54 23.12 -1.54
C PRO A 285 -37.86 23.31 -3.03
N CYS A 286 -37.83 22.21 -3.78
CA CYS A 286 -38.16 22.16 -5.19
C CYS A 286 -39.07 20.96 -5.49
N THR A 287 -39.84 21.03 -6.57
CA THR A 287 -40.93 20.07 -6.85
C THR A 287 -40.61 19.06 -7.95
N SER A 288 -39.70 19.39 -8.85
CA SER A 288 -39.39 18.59 -10.04
C SER A 288 -37.96 18.08 -10.00
N GLU A 289 -37.77 16.81 -9.62
CA GLU A 289 -36.45 16.16 -9.65
C GLU A 289 -35.75 16.33 -11.01
N GLY A 290 -34.52 16.84 -10.99
CA GLY A 290 -33.72 17.07 -12.18
C GLY A 290 -33.88 18.45 -12.85
N ASP A 291 -34.92 19.21 -12.51
CA ASP A 291 -35.11 20.56 -13.06
C ASP A 291 -34.21 21.59 -12.37
N PRO A 292 -33.80 22.68 -13.08
CA PRO A 292 -33.07 23.78 -12.47
C PRO A 292 -33.93 24.54 -11.45
N CYS A 293 -33.34 25.00 -10.35
CA CYS A 293 -34.09 25.80 -9.37
C CYS A 293 -34.25 27.25 -9.84
N PRO A 294 -35.48 27.82 -9.77
CA PRO A 294 -35.76 29.20 -10.16
C PRO A 294 -34.83 30.24 -9.52
N GLY A 295 -34.14 31.02 -10.37
CA GLY A 295 -33.29 32.12 -9.92
C GLY A 295 -31.93 31.70 -9.35
N LEU A 296 -31.68 30.41 -9.17
CA LEU A 296 -30.40 29.88 -8.71
C LEU A 296 -29.64 29.23 -9.88
N ASP A 297 -28.77 29.99 -10.52
CA ASP A 297 -27.99 29.49 -11.66
C ASP A 297 -27.14 28.28 -11.28
N HIS A 298 -26.99 27.35 -12.23
CA HIS A 298 -26.21 26.11 -12.07
C HIS A 298 -26.68 25.22 -10.90
N SER A 299 -27.96 25.29 -10.57
CA SER A 299 -28.62 24.40 -9.61
C SER A 299 -29.45 23.31 -10.30
N VAL A 300 -29.78 22.29 -9.53
CA VAL A 300 -30.64 21.17 -9.91
C VAL A 300 -31.40 20.68 -8.68
N CYS A 301 -32.69 20.42 -8.86
CA CYS A 301 -33.53 19.83 -7.85
C CYS A 301 -33.14 18.36 -7.64
N ARG A 302 -32.74 18.00 -6.41
CA ARG A 302 -32.44 16.62 -6.01
C ARG A 302 -33.04 16.36 -4.63
N LYS A 303 -33.78 15.26 -4.49
CA LYS A 303 -34.47 14.86 -3.25
C LYS A 303 -35.35 15.97 -2.67
N ALA A 304 -36.13 16.64 -3.53
CA ALA A 304 -36.96 17.80 -3.20
C ALA A 304 -36.21 19.06 -2.74
N LEU A 305 -34.89 19.14 -2.87
CA LEU A 305 -34.09 20.32 -2.51
C LEU A 305 -33.25 20.83 -3.67
N CYS A 306 -32.95 22.13 -3.65
CA CYS A 306 -32.01 22.74 -4.57
C CYS A 306 -30.56 22.39 -4.21
N HIS A 307 -29.84 21.78 -5.15
CA HIS A 307 -28.43 21.45 -5.04
C HIS A 307 -27.64 22.03 -6.22
N CYS A 308 -26.33 22.25 -6.06
CA CYS A 308 -25.51 22.61 -7.21
C CYS A 308 -25.40 21.45 -8.19
N GLN A 309 -25.32 21.80 -9.48
CA GLN A 309 -25.00 20.87 -10.55
C GLN A 309 -23.56 20.34 -10.38
N TYR A 310 -23.24 19.21 -11.04
CA TYR A 310 -21.87 18.69 -11.05
C TYR A 310 -20.94 19.69 -11.73
N GLY A 311 -19.76 19.92 -11.14
CA GLY A 311 -18.84 20.97 -11.57
C GLY A 311 -19.11 22.31 -10.88
N TYR A 312 -20.10 22.39 -9.98
CA TYR A 312 -20.40 23.59 -9.22
C TYR A 312 -20.48 23.26 -7.74
N TYR A 313 -20.13 24.21 -6.89
CA TYR A 313 -20.10 24.05 -5.44
C TYR A 313 -20.77 25.20 -4.72
N GLU A 314 -21.39 24.88 -3.58
CA GLU A 314 -22.03 25.88 -2.74
C GLU A 314 -20.97 26.79 -2.11
N LYS A 315 -21.22 28.10 -2.23
CA LYS A 315 -20.54 29.13 -1.46
C LYS A 315 -21.50 30.31 -1.27
N GLN A 316 -21.82 30.62 -0.02
CA GLN A 316 -22.73 31.70 0.35
C GLN A 316 -24.14 31.53 -0.24
N GLY A 317 -24.66 30.29 -0.25
CA GLY A 317 -26.00 29.97 -0.74
C GLY A 317 -26.13 29.91 -2.27
N LEU A 318 -25.06 30.22 -3.01
CA LEU A 318 -25.01 30.22 -4.47
C LEU A 318 -24.09 29.12 -5.02
N CYS A 319 -24.30 28.74 -6.28
CA CYS A 319 -23.45 27.79 -6.98
C CYS A 319 -22.31 28.48 -7.71
N HIS A 320 -21.11 28.32 -7.19
CA HIS A 320 -19.87 28.76 -7.84
C HIS A 320 -19.33 27.67 -8.76
N ALA A 321 -18.74 28.07 -9.88
CA ALA A 321 -18.15 27.16 -10.86
C ALA A 321 -16.80 26.61 -10.35
N GLU A 322 -16.57 25.31 -10.54
CA GLU A 322 -15.24 24.73 -10.44
C GLU A 322 -14.34 25.24 -11.58
N LEU A 323 -13.03 25.09 -11.39
CA LEU A 323 -12.05 25.45 -12.41
C LEU A 323 -12.27 24.65 -13.70
N GLY A 324 -12.31 25.36 -14.83
CA GLY A 324 -12.62 24.85 -16.17
C GLY A 324 -14.11 24.87 -16.53
N GLU A 325 -15.01 25.12 -15.58
CA GLU A 325 -16.44 25.20 -15.86
C GLU A 325 -16.86 26.57 -16.41
N HIS A 326 -17.99 26.55 -17.12
CA HIS A 326 -18.59 27.75 -17.66
C HIS A 326 -19.42 28.49 -16.62
N THR A 327 -19.38 29.81 -16.65
CA THR A 327 -20.29 30.66 -15.87
C THR A 327 -20.52 31.97 -16.61
N MET A 328 -21.66 32.61 -16.38
CA MET A 328 -21.99 33.88 -17.03
C MET A 328 -21.16 35.05 -16.51
N HIS A 329 -20.69 34.98 -15.26
CA HIS A 329 -20.00 36.09 -14.61
C HIS A 329 -18.79 35.63 -13.79
N LYS A 330 -17.72 36.44 -13.85
CA LYS A 330 -16.46 36.19 -13.13
C LYS A 330 -16.63 36.04 -11.61
N GLU A 331 -17.65 36.65 -11.01
CA GLU A 331 -17.93 36.55 -9.57
C GLU A 331 -18.25 35.13 -9.09
N PHE A 332 -18.72 34.26 -10.00
CA PHE A 332 -18.95 32.85 -9.71
C PHE A 332 -17.68 32.00 -9.84
N CYS A 333 -16.55 32.56 -10.26
CA CYS A 333 -15.27 31.87 -10.29
C CYS A 333 -14.54 31.92 -8.94
N PRO A 334 -13.63 30.96 -8.67
CA PRO A 334 -12.71 31.05 -7.56
C PRO A 334 -11.84 32.32 -7.60
N ALA A 335 -11.36 32.76 -6.44
CA ALA A 335 -10.44 33.89 -6.36
C ALA A 335 -9.11 33.61 -7.09
N ASN A 336 -8.44 34.66 -7.55
CA ASN A 336 -7.15 34.58 -8.28
C ASN A 336 -7.20 33.76 -9.59
N THR A 337 -8.37 33.68 -10.23
CA THR A 337 -8.56 33.05 -11.54
C THR A 337 -8.57 34.08 -12.66
N ARG A 338 -8.22 33.61 -13.85
CA ARG A 338 -8.50 34.28 -15.12
C ARG A 338 -9.92 33.91 -15.55
N TYR A 339 -10.59 34.82 -16.26
CA TYR A 339 -11.93 34.61 -16.78
C TYR A 339 -11.92 34.91 -18.28
N GLU A 340 -12.00 33.86 -19.09
CA GLU A 340 -11.91 33.94 -20.55
C GLU A 340 -12.92 32.96 -21.17
N ASN A 341 -13.59 33.38 -22.24
CA ASN A 341 -14.62 32.57 -22.92
C ASN A 341 -15.67 31.98 -21.97
N ASN A 342 -16.11 32.77 -20.99
CA ASN A 342 -17.03 32.38 -19.93
C ASN A 342 -16.54 31.23 -19.04
N ARG A 343 -15.23 30.94 -18.96
CA ARG A 343 -14.66 29.89 -18.11
C ARG A 343 -13.79 30.42 -16.98
N CYS A 344 -13.79 29.70 -15.86
CA CYS A 344 -12.91 29.95 -14.73
C CYS A 344 -11.57 29.21 -14.90
N LEU A 345 -10.50 29.94 -15.24
CA LEU A 345 -9.20 29.32 -15.56
C LEU A 345 -8.12 29.75 -14.57
N CYS A 346 -7.18 28.85 -14.26
CA CYS A 346 -6.00 29.27 -13.52
C CYS A 346 -5.05 30.13 -14.38
N PRO A 347 -4.25 31.00 -13.73
CA PRO A 347 -3.09 31.59 -14.39
C PRO A 347 -2.20 30.51 -15.04
N TYR A 348 -1.63 30.82 -16.22
CA TYR A 348 -0.86 29.86 -17.03
C TYR A 348 0.36 29.24 -16.33
N ASN A 349 0.87 29.86 -15.26
CA ASN A 349 1.96 29.39 -14.44
C ASN A 349 1.50 28.77 -13.11
N THR A 350 0.25 28.31 -13.03
CA THR A 350 -0.33 27.66 -11.84
C THR A 350 -1.16 26.45 -12.25
N PHE A 351 -1.55 25.64 -11.28
CA PHE A 351 -2.28 24.38 -11.50
C PHE A 351 -3.64 24.40 -10.83
N TYR A 352 -4.56 23.55 -11.28
CA TYR A 352 -5.85 23.38 -10.64
C TYR A 352 -5.66 22.59 -9.35
N SER A 353 -6.33 22.97 -8.27
CA SER A 353 -6.36 22.16 -7.05
C SER A 353 -7.09 20.82 -7.31
N PRO A 354 -6.85 19.78 -6.50
CA PRO A 354 -7.56 18.51 -6.65
C PRO A 354 -9.09 18.66 -6.63
N ASN A 355 -9.63 19.48 -5.71
CA ASN A 355 -11.07 19.79 -5.65
C ASN A 355 -11.55 20.79 -6.72
N MET A 356 -10.67 21.33 -7.56
CA MET A 356 -11.00 22.29 -8.61
C MET A 356 -11.58 23.63 -8.11
N ARG A 357 -11.24 24.05 -6.88
CA ARG A 357 -11.80 25.27 -6.24
C ARG A 357 -10.79 26.39 -6.01
N PHE A 358 -9.52 26.21 -6.34
CA PHE A 358 -8.49 27.24 -6.25
C PHE A 358 -7.25 26.88 -7.08
N CYS A 359 -6.42 27.88 -7.38
CA CYS A 359 -5.19 27.66 -8.12
C CYS A 359 -4.01 27.39 -7.17
N VAL A 360 -3.24 26.35 -7.47
CA VAL A 360 -2.05 25.94 -6.74
C VAL A 360 -0.81 26.49 -7.42
N LYS A 361 0.07 27.10 -6.65
CA LYS A 361 1.36 27.59 -7.15
C LYS A 361 2.27 26.42 -7.55
N PRO A 362 3.08 26.56 -8.60
CA PRO A 362 3.97 25.52 -9.05
C PRO A 362 5.13 25.32 -8.06
N THR A 363 5.84 24.20 -8.20
CA THR A 363 7.14 24.05 -7.54
C THR A 363 8.16 25.01 -8.15
N ILE A 364 9.18 25.38 -7.38
CA ILE A 364 10.25 26.27 -7.87
C ILE A 364 11.15 25.53 -8.87
N ASN A 365 11.38 24.24 -8.62
CA ASN A 365 12.12 23.29 -9.46
C ASN A 365 11.72 21.86 -9.03
N PHE A 366 12.30 20.84 -9.64
CA PHE A 366 11.99 19.43 -9.35
C PHE A 366 12.15 19.05 -7.87
N GLU A 367 13.19 19.57 -7.20
CA GLU A 367 13.43 19.34 -5.76
C GLU A 367 12.66 20.32 -4.85
N GLY A 368 11.78 21.13 -5.43
CA GLY A 368 10.92 22.07 -4.73
C GLY A 368 9.82 21.37 -3.94
N SER A 369 9.37 22.02 -2.87
CA SER A 369 8.29 21.49 -2.05
C SER A 369 6.98 21.41 -2.81
N CYS A 370 6.30 20.27 -2.72
CA CYS A 370 4.99 20.03 -3.30
C CYS A 370 3.98 19.65 -2.21
N VAL A 371 2.71 19.86 -2.50
CA VAL A 371 1.56 19.44 -1.69
C VAL A 371 0.68 18.47 -2.47
N TYR A 372 0.50 18.72 -3.77
CA TYR A 372 -0.34 17.92 -4.65
C TYR A 372 0.43 17.46 -5.90
N ASN A 373 -0.07 16.39 -6.54
CA ASN A 373 0.56 15.79 -7.72
C ASN A 373 0.58 16.73 -8.92
N GLU A 374 -0.42 17.62 -9.05
CA GLU A 374 -0.55 18.56 -10.15
C GLU A 374 0.68 19.47 -10.26
N GLN A 375 1.30 19.82 -9.13
CA GLN A 375 2.52 20.65 -9.08
C GLN A 375 3.75 19.96 -9.68
N CYS A 376 3.73 18.62 -9.75
CA CYS A 376 4.81 17.80 -10.30
C CYS A 376 4.53 17.36 -11.75
N SER A 377 3.32 17.56 -12.26
CA SER A 377 2.90 17.10 -13.59
C SER A 377 3.75 17.62 -14.75
N VAL A 378 4.35 18.82 -14.61
CA VAL A 378 5.28 19.40 -15.61
C VAL A 378 6.52 18.55 -15.84
N TYR A 379 6.90 17.72 -14.87
CA TYR A 379 8.06 16.85 -14.95
C TYR A 379 7.72 15.47 -15.51
N GLY A 380 6.54 15.26 -16.12
CA GLY A 380 6.19 14.00 -16.78
C GLY A 380 5.73 12.95 -15.78
N ALA A 381 6.40 11.79 -15.76
CA ALA A 381 6.12 10.70 -14.82
C ALA A 381 6.62 11.02 -13.41
N ALA A 382 6.13 12.12 -12.82
CA ALA A 382 6.49 12.59 -11.50
C ALA A 382 5.26 12.75 -10.60
N TYR A 383 5.45 12.55 -9.29
CA TYR A 383 4.40 12.65 -8.28
C TYR A 383 4.90 13.40 -7.04
N CYS A 384 3.95 13.85 -6.22
CA CYS A 384 4.21 14.40 -4.91
C CYS A 384 4.00 13.31 -3.83
N PRO A 385 5.03 12.91 -3.07
CA PRO A 385 4.91 11.85 -2.08
C PRO A 385 4.04 12.28 -0.88
N LYS A 386 3.04 11.48 -0.52
CA LYS A 386 2.11 11.76 0.59
C LYS A 386 2.78 11.58 1.98
N ASP A 387 3.63 10.57 2.15
CA ASP A 387 4.20 10.14 3.44
C ASP A 387 5.71 10.41 3.60
N ALA A 388 6.28 11.28 2.77
CA ALA A 388 7.70 11.63 2.86
C ALA A 388 7.95 12.73 3.91
N PRO A 389 9.06 12.66 4.68
CA PRO A 389 9.44 13.72 5.62
C PRO A 389 9.74 15.06 4.92
N LYS A 390 10.22 15.00 3.68
CA LYS A 390 10.36 16.15 2.78
C LYS A 390 9.54 15.89 1.51
N LYS A 391 8.42 16.58 1.36
CA LYS A 391 7.52 16.45 0.20
C LYS A 391 8.05 17.26 -0.97
N THR A 392 8.82 16.60 -1.83
CA THR A 392 9.40 17.17 -3.06
C THR A 392 9.02 16.26 -4.22
N CYS A 393 8.94 16.79 -5.44
CA CYS A 393 8.57 15.96 -6.59
C CYS A 393 9.57 14.81 -6.77
N GLN A 394 9.05 13.63 -7.04
CA GLN A 394 9.84 12.42 -7.29
C GLN A 394 9.36 11.78 -8.59
N CYS A 395 10.28 11.17 -9.35
CA CYS A 395 9.85 10.34 -10.48
C CYS A 395 9.21 9.07 -9.95
N HIS A 396 8.21 8.56 -10.67
CA HIS A 396 7.71 7.21 -10.43
C HIS A 396 8.83 6.18 -10.61
N ALA A 397 8.69 5.00 -9.99
CA ALA A 397 9.71 3.94 -10.03
C ALA A 397 10.09 3.52 -11.46
N TYR A 398 9.15 3.66 -12.40
CA TYR A 398 9.33 3.36 -13.82
C TYR A 398 9.95 4.50 -14.65
N ALA A 399 10.43 5.56 -14.01
CA ALA A 399 11.00 6.72 -14.68
C ALA A 399 12.28 7.23 -13.99
N THR A 400 13.11 7.95 -14.73
CA THR A 400 14.37 8.54 -14.27
C THR A 400 14.41 10.02 -14.61
N TYR A 401 14.83 10.86 -13.66
CA TYR A 401 14.89 12.31 -13.88
C TYR A 401 16.08 12.70 -14.77
N ASN A 402 15.79 13.31 -15.91
CA ASN A 402 16.75 13.95 -16.79
C ASN A 402 16.81 15.45 -16.47
N LYS A 403 17.94 15.91 -15.92
CA LYS A 403 18.14 17.30 -15.51
C LYS A 403 18.18 18.28 -16.69
N GLU A 404 18.73 17.88 -17.83
CA GLU A 404 18.86 18.75 -19.00
C GLU A 404 17.50 19.02 -19.65
N LYS A 405 16.63 18.00 -19.68
CA LYS A 405 15.26 18.11 -20.20
C LYS A 405 14.25 18.58 -19.15
N GLU A 406 14.65 18.63 -17.88
CA GLU A 406 13.80 18.84 -16.72
C GLU A 406 12.61 17.86 -16.68
N LEU A 407 12.83 16.58 -16.97
CA LEU A 407 11.76 15.62 -17.23
C LEU A 407 12.06 14.23 -16.65
N CYS A 408 11.07 13.58 -16.03
CA CYS A 408 11.11 12.16 -15.70
C CYS A 408 10.83 11.34 -16.96
N GLU A 409 11.89 10.79 -17.56
CA GLU A 409 11.83 9.95 -18.75
C GLU A 409 11.51 8.51 -18.37
N LEU A 410 10.61 7.86 -19.11
CA LEU A 410 10.24 6.48 -18.88
C LEU A 410 11.45 5.56 -19.12
N LYS A 411 11.60 4.54 -18.27
CA LYS A 411 12.59 3.47 -18.48
C LYS A 411 12.11 2.53 -19.58
N GLU A 412 13.06 1.91 -20.26
CA GLU A 412 12.80 0.85 -21.25
C GLU A 412 13.27 -0.51 -20.70
N GLY A 413 12.51 -1.57 -20.96
CA GLY A 413 12.84 -2.91 -20.49
C GLY A 413 12.58 -3.10 -18.99
N LEU A 414 13.62 -3.43 -18.21
CA LEU A 414 13.42 -3.64 -16.77
C LEU A 414 13.15 -2.32 -16.07
N GLY A 415 12.09 -2.29 -15.28
CA GLY A 415 11.54 -1.08 -14.70
C GLY A 415 10.70 -0.25 -15.68
N GLU A 416 10.39 -0.72 -16.90
CA GLU A 416 9.44 -0.01 -17.78
C GLU A 416 8.04 0.04 -17.17
N TYR A 417 7.24 1.01 -17.60
CA TYR A 417 5.86 1.16 -17.14
C TYR A 417 4.99 -0.01 -17.62
N CYS A 418 4.16 -0.55 -16.72
CA CYS A 418 3.21 -1.61 -17.03
C CYS A 418 1.91 -1.47 -16.24
N GLU A 419 0.82 -1.95 -16.82
CA GLU A 419 -0.45 -2.20 -16.11
C GLU A 419 -0.70 -3.71 -15.90
N LEU A 420 -0.18 -4.52 -16.82
CA LEU A 420 -0.36 -5.98 -16.87
C LEU A 420 0.99 -6.64 -17.17
N ASP A 421 1.17 -7.88 -16.70
CA ASP A 421 2.36 -8.68 -16.98
C ASP A 421 2.63 -8.81 -18.49
N SER A 422 1.59 -8.84 -19.31
CA SER A 422 1.71 -8.97 -20.77
C SER A 422 2.30 -7.72 -21.46
N MET A 423 2.38 -6.59 -20.77
CA MET A 423 3.01 -5.38 -21.31
C MET A 423 4.54 -5.41 -21.19
N CYS A 424 5.07 -6.28 -20.33
CA CYS A 424 6.50 -6.36 -20.12
C CYS A 424 7.18 -7.13 -21.26
N SER A 425 8.05 -6.44 -21.99
CA SER A 425 8.66 -6.98 -23.23
C SER A 425 9.77 -8.00 -22.95
N ILE A 426 10.35 -7.98 -21.75
CA ILE A 426 11.45 -8.86 -21.35
C ILE A 426 10.88 -10.21 -20.83
N PRO A 427 11.37 -11.37 -21.31
CA PRO A 427 10.96 -12.66 -20.79
C PRO A 427 11.17 -12.79 -19.27
N ASN A 428 10.32 -13.58 -18.62
CA ASN A 428 10.39 -13.82 -17.16
C ASN A 428 10.23 -12.56 -16.29
N THR A 429 9.54 -11.54 -16.81
CA THR A 429 9.11 -10.38 -16.03
C THR A 429 7.62 -10.45 -15.69
N ARG A 430 7.23 -9.64 -14.70
CA ARG A 430 5.85 -9.38 -14.29
C ARG A 430 5.71 -7.91 -13.93
N CYS A 431 4.48 -7.41 -13.94
CA CYS A 431 4.17 -6.08 -13.48
C CYS A 431 4.02 -6.06 -11.96
N ASN A 432 4.74 -5.17 -11.28
CA ASN A 432 4.57 -5.00 -9.83
C ASN A 432 3.45 -4.00 -9.48
N GLU A 433 3.15 -3.89 -8.19
CA GLU A 433 2.15 -2.95 -7.67
C GLU A 433 2.50 -1.47 -7.96
N HIS A 434 3.79 -1.17 -8.14
CA HIS A 434 4.30 0.15 -8.52
C HIS A 434 4.32 0.39 -10.04
N LYS A 435 3.59 -0.42 -10.82
CA LYS A 435 3.44 -0.27 -12.28
C LYS A 435 4.78 -0.31 -13.03
N SER A 436 5.72 -1.10 -12.54
CA SER A 436 7.05 -1.27 -13.12
C SER A 436 7.31 -2.76 -13.42
N CYS A 437 7.85 -3.07 -14.59
CA CYS A 437 8.24 -4.42 -14.94
C CYS A 437 9.44 -4.89 -14.10
N VAL A 438 9.27 -6.00 -13.39
CA VAL A 438 10.29 -6.60 -12.53
C VAL A 438 10.43 -8.08 -12.84
N CYS A 439 11.53 -8.72 -12.44
CA CYS A 439 11.66 -10.17 -12.59
C CYS A 439 10.58 -10.93 -11.81
N LYS A 440 10.11 -12.03 -12.39
CA LYS A 440 9.25 -13.01 -11.71
C LYS A 440 9.98 -13.60 -10.52
N GLU A 441 9.22 -14.22 -9.62
CA GLU A 441 9.80 -14.93 -8.47
C GLU A 441 10.81 -16.00 -8.91
N ASN A 442 11.91 -16.11 -8.17
CA ASN A 442 13.08 -16.95 -8.48
C ASN A 442 13.86 -16.55 -9.75
N TYR A 443 13.53 -15.45 -10.42
CA TYR A 443 14.38 -14.88 -11.48
C TYR A 443 15.16 -13.67 -10.95
N VAL A 444 16.39 -13.52 -11.41
CA VAL A 444 17.32 -12.48 -10.94
C VAL A 444 17.75 -11.62 -12.13
N GLU A 445 17.77 -10.30 -11.91
CA GLU A 445 18.25 -9.35 -12.91
C GLU A 445 19.77 -9.48 -13.12
N ARG A 446 20.17 -9.71 -14.37
CA ARG A 446 21.56 -9.65 -14.85
C ARG A 446 21.59 -9.07 -16.26
N ASP A 447 22.39 -8.04 -16.48
CA ASP A 447 22.57 -7.36 -17.78
C ASP A 447 21.23 -6.96 -18.45
N GLY A 448 20.29 -6.46 -17.65
CA GLY A 448 18.96 -6.04 -18.12
C GLY A 448 18.03 -7.21 -18.50
N LYS A 449 18.36 -8.46 -18.15
CA LYS A 449 17.52 -9.64 -18.39
C LYS A 449 17.17 -10.35 -17.08
N CYS A 450 16.03 -11.04 -17.07
CA CYS A 450 15.63 -11.89 -15.95
C CYS A 450 16.09 -13.32 -16.17
N MET A 451 17.22 -13.64 -15.55
CA MET A 451 17.88 -14.94 -15.65
C MET A 451 17.38 -15.88 -14.53
N PRO A 452 17.24 -17.20 -14.78
CA PRO A 452 16.82 -18.17 -13.76
C PRO A 452 17.72 -18.16 -12.51
N GLY A 453 17.18 -17.83 -11.35
CA GLY A 453 17.80 -17.98 -10.03
C GLY A 453 17.50 -19.34 -9.39
N ILE A 454 17.92 -19.57 -8.15
CA ILE A 454 17.68 -20.86 -7.47
C ILE A 454 16.18 -21.17 -7.41
N GLY A 455 15.80 -22.38 -7.81
CA GLY A 455 14.41 -22.85 -7.85
C GLY A 455 13.64 -22.49 -9.13
N ALA A 456 14.14 -21.59 -9.98
CA ALA A 456 13.52 -21.28 -11.27
C ALA A 456 13.76 -22.40 -12.30
N SER A 457 12.83 -22.53 -13.26
CA SER A 457 12.97 -23.43 -14.41
C SER A 457 14.16 -23.03 -15.28
N CYS A 458 14.87 -24.01 -15.81
CA CYS A 458 16.04 -23.81 -16.68
C CYS A 458 16.13 -24.90 -17.75
N GLY A 459 17.03 -24.73 -18.72
CA GLY A 459 17.41 -25.83 -19.62
C GLY A 459 17.57 -25.50 -21.10
N SER A 460 17.17 -24.30 -21.55
CA SER A 460 17.52 -23.78 -22.88
C SER A 460 18.87 -23.04 -22.84
N PRO A 461 19.53 -22.82 -24.00
CA PRO A 461 20.79 -22.06 -24.07
C PRO A 461 20.69 -20.65 -23.50
N ASP A 462 19.50 -20.04 -23.60
CA ASP A 462 19.21 -18.69 -23.09
C ASP A 462 18.72 -18.68 -21.62
N GLU A 463 18.53 -19.86 -21.00
CA GLU A 463 18.04 -20.06 -19.62
C GLU A 463 19.11 -20.72 -18.74
N MET A 464 20.32 -20.15 -18.78
CA MET A 464 21.38 -20.52 -17.84
C MET A 464 21.10 -19.96 -16.44
N CYS A 465 21.51 -20.69 -15.41
CA CYS A 465 21.34 -20.23 -14.04
C CYS A 465 22.20 -18.98 -13.78
N ALA A 466 21.57 -17.94 -13.23
CA ALA A 466 22.12 -16.60 -13.07
C ALA A 466 23.24 -16.49 -12.03
N LEU A 467 23.27 -17.44 -11.08
CA LEU A 467 24.12 -17.40 -9.91
C LEU A 467 25.42 -18.15 -10.13
N GLU A 468 26.53 -17.56 -9.70
CA GLU A 468 27.79 -18.29 -9.68
C GLU A 468 27.67 -19.54 -8.80
N ASN A 469 28.33 -20.63 -9.18
CA ASN A 469 28.25 -21.93 -8.48
C ASN A 469 26.84 -22.54 -8.41
N SER A 470 25.94 -22.11 -9.30
CA SER A 470 24.68 -22.80 -9.58
C SER A 470 24.76 -23.64 -10.85
N GLU A 471 23.87 -24.63 -10.96
CA GLU A 471 23.74 -25.52 -12.11
C GLU A 471 22.28 -25.91 -12.33
N CYS A 472 21.94 -26.20 -13.58
CA CYS A 472 20.60 -26.63 -13.97
C CYS A 472 20.45 -28.14 -13.75
N VAL A 473 19.67 -28.53 -12.75
CA VAL A 473 19.49 -29.93 -12.34
C VAL A 473 18.11 -30.45 -12.75
N SER A 474 18.05 -31.70 -13.24
CA SER A 474 16.78 -32.39 -13.47
C SER A 474 16.19 -32.87 -12.15
N ASN A 475 14.86 -32.85 -12.04
CA ASN A 475 14.15 -33.42 -10.89
C ASN A 475 14.41 -34.94 -10.83
N GLY A 476 15.42 -35.37 -10.07
CA GLY A 476 15.64 -36.78 -9.79
C GLY A 476 14.48 -37.28 -8.94
N LYS A 477 13.72 -38.27 -9.46
CA LYS A 477 12.59 -38.96 -8.82
C LYS A 477 12.58 -38.81 -7.29
N ARG A 478 11.79 -37.86 -6.76
CA ARG A 478 11.37 -37.94 -5.36
C ARG A 478 10.30 -39.02 -5.30
N ASN A 479 10.53 -40.05 -4.49
CA ASN A 479 9.49 -40.98 -4.08
C ASN A 479 8.42 -40.21 -3.27
N SER A 480 7.46 -39.57 -3.95
CA SER A 480 6.21 -39.14 -3.34
C SER A 480 5.13 -40.14 -3.71
N LYS A 481 4.64 -40.88 -2.72
CA LYS A 481 3.54 -41.84 -2.84
C LYS A 481 2.17 -41.17 -3.03
N TYR A 482 2.11 -39.85 -3.21
CA TYR A 482 0.89 -39.17 -3.63
C TYR A 482 1.23 -38.00 -4.55
N SER A 483 0.42 -37.92 -5.62
CA SER A 483 0.22 -36.82 -6.58
C SER A 483 0.72 -37.13 -8.00
N ILE A 484 -0.27 -37.37 -8.85
CA ILE A 484 -0.20 -37.31 -10.30
C ILE A 484 0.04 -35.85 -10.66
N ASP A 485 1.19 -35.54 -11.26
CA ASP A 485 1.28 -34.44 -12.21
C ASP A 485 2.32 -34.74 -13.30
N GLN A 486 1.90 -34.58 -14.55
CA GLN A 486 2.63 -34.96 -15.75
C GLN A 486 3.64 -33.86 -16.14
N SER A 487 4.72 -33.74 -15.39
CA SER A 487 5.92 -33.02 -15.84
C SER A 487 7.19 -33.84 -15.60
N GLU A 488 7.28 -34.98 -16.29
CA GLU A 488 8.58 -35.66 -16.45
C GLU A 488 9.54 -34.72 -17.21
N GLY A 489 10.58 -34.22 -16.53
CA GLY A 489 11.72 -33.57 -17.18
C GLY A 489 11.94 -32.08 -16.90
N GLN A 490 11.13 -31.43 -16.07
CA GLN A 490 11.40 -30.02 -15.72
C GLN A 490 12.72 -29.89 -14.94
N LYS A 491 13.69 -29.15 -15.49
CA LYS A 491 14.95 -28.82 -14.83
C LYS A 491 14.80 -27.50 -14.10
N TYR A 492 15.53 -27.35 -12.99
CA TYR A 492 15.54 -26.13 -12.20
C TYR A 492 16.95 -25.79 -11.74
N CYS A 493 17.20 -24.53 -11.44
CA CYS A 493 18.49 -24.08 -10.96
C CYS A 493 18.69 -24.45 -9.48
N SER A 494 19.82 -25.08 -9.17
CA SER A 494 20.24 -25.41 -7.81
C SER A 494 21.69 -25.02 -7.61
N CYS A 495 22.09 -24.73 -6.37
CA CYS A 495 23.51 -24.64 -6.06
C CYS A 495 24.19 -25.99 -6.34
N LYS A 496 25.42 -25.94 -6.85
CA LYS A 496 26.27 -27.13 -7.04
C LYS A 496 26.42 -27.88 -5.72
N LYS A 497 26.72 -29.18 -5.78
CA LYS A 497 26.76 -30.09 -4.62
C LYS A 497 27.45 -29.56 -3.35
N GLN A 498 28.56 -28.80 -3.47
CA GLN A 498 29.34 -28.24 -2.35
C GLN A 498 28.88 -26.85 -1.88
N TYR A 499 27.80 -26.32 -2.44
CA TYR A 499 27.31 -24.97 -2.18
C TYR A 499 25.86 -24.99 -1.71
N VAL A 500 25.48 -23.99 -0.92
CA VAL A 500 24.14 -23.79 -0.37
C VAL A 500 23.68 -22.37 -0.65
N HIS A 501 22.39 -22.22 -0.92
CA HIS A 501 21.80 -20.91 -1.21
C HIS A 501 21.62 -20.12 0.08
N ALA A 502 22.25 -18.96 0.18
CA ALA A 502 22.16 -18.07 1.33
C ALA A 502 22.35 -16.62 0.88
N GLN A 503 21.54 -15.70 1.39
CA GLN A 503 21.63 -14.26 1.07
C GLN A 503 21.62 -13.94 -0.44
N GLY A 504 20.97 -14.76 -1.26
CA GLY A 504 20.92 -14.58 -2.71
C GLY A 504 22.17 -15.07 -3.46
N GLU A 505 23.07 -15.82 -2.82
CA GLU A 505 24.28 -16.39 -3.41
C GLU A 505 24.36 -17.91 -3.15
N CYS A 506 25.15 -18.63 -3.95
CA CYS A 506 25.57 -19.99 -3.63
C CYS A 506 26.90 -19.95 -2.87
N LEU A 507 26.84 -20.10 -1.55
CA LEU A 507 28.00 -20.08 -0.66
C LEU A 507 28.53 -21.48 -0.39
N LYS A 508 29.84 -21.61 -0.18
CA LYS A 508 30.47 -22.91 0.11
C LYS A 508 29.95 -23.46 1.44
N LYS A 509 29.53 -24.73 1.43
CA LYS A 509 29.11 -25.46 2.64
C LYS A 509 30.29 -25.64 3.60
N ALA A 510 30.01 -25.60 4.90
CA ALA A 510 30.97 -25.99 5.92
C ALA A 510 31.34 -27.47 5.75
N THR A 511 32.63 -27.76 5.90
CA THR A 511 33.23 -29.09 5.85
C THR A 511 33.70 -29.58 7.22
N LYS A 512 33.93 -28.66 8.17
CA LYS A 512 34.30 -28.93 9.56
C LYS A 512 33.72 -27.87 10.51
N TYR A 513 33.70 -28.20 11.80
CA TYR A 513 33.38 -27.25 12.87
C TYR A 513 34.34 -26.04 12.84
N GLU A 514 33.81 -24.85 13.15
CA GLU A 514 34.50 -23.55 13.04
C GLU A 514 34.95 -23.12 11.64
N ASP A 515 34.47 -23.77 10.57
CA ASP A 515 34.69 -23.27 9.21
C ASP A 515 34.19 -21.84 9.03
N GLU A 516 34.89 -21.08 8.18
CA GLU A 516 34.52 -19.70 7.86
C GLU A 516 33.14 -19.63 7.21
N CYS A 517 32.31 -18.72 7.70
CA CYS A 517 30.97 -18.51 7.19
C CYS A 517 30.62 -17.02 7.11
N LYS A 518 29.67 -16.72 6.23
CA LYS A 518 28.96 -15.44 6.10
C LYS A 518 27.50 -15.56 6.53
N ALA A 519 26.91 -16.74 6.37
CA ALA A 519 25.50 -17.00 6.64
C ALA A 519 25.30 -18.36 7.35
N ASN A 520 24.19 -18.52 8.08
CA ASN A 520 23.91 -19.70 8.91
C ASN A 520 23.73 -20.97 8.06
N GLU A 521 23.14 -20.82 6.88
CA GLU A 521 22.80 -21.89 5.94
C GLU A 521 24.05 -22.66 5.47
N GLN A 522 25.25 -22.05 5.51
CA GLN A 522 26.52 -22.73 5.24
C GLN A 522 26.83 -23.83 6.25
N CYS A 523 26.40 -23.64 7.50
CA CYS A 523 26.69 -24.51 8.62
C CYS A 523 25.69 -25.67 8.71
N THR A 524 24.45 -25.43 8.30
CA THR A 524 23.32 -26.39 8.41
C THR A 524 23.60 -27.76 7.78
N PRO A 525 24.18 -27.90 6.58
CA PRO A 525 24.40 -29.21 5.96
C PRO A 525 25.36 -30.13 6.73
N LEU A 526 26.26 -29.56 7.54
CA LEU A 526 27.20 -30.30 8.38
C LEU A 526 26.64 -30.42 9.80
N LEU A 527 26.37 -29.28 10.44
CA LEU A 527 26.11 -29.19 11.87
C LEU A 527 24.61 -29.31 12.23
N GLY A 528 23.71 -29.28 11.25
CA GLY A 528 22.25 -29.27 11.44
C GLY A 528 21.65 -27.89 11.66
N ASP A 529 20.33 -27.83 11.78
CA ASP A 529 19.55 -26.57 11.87
C ASP A 529 19.88 -25.73 13.13
N LEU A 530 20.47 -26.36 14.15
CA LEU A 530 20.86 -25.73 15.42
C LEU A 530 22.21 -24.99 15.33
N SER A 531 22.82 -24.94 14.14
CA SER A 531 24.08 -24.25 13.89
C SER A 531 23.87 -22.80 13.44
N LYS A 532 24.80 -21.94 13.83
CA LYS A 532 24.81 -20.51 13.49
C LYS A 532 26.20 -20.07 13.07
N CYS A 533 26.23 -19.05 12.22
CA CYS A 533 27.44 -18.34 11.86
C CYS A 533 27.74 -17.27 12.91
N ILE A 534 28.58 -17.61 13.88
CA ILE A 534 28.92 -16.74 15.01
C ILE A 534 30.37 -16.29 14.83
N ASN A 535 30.61 -14.97 14.85
CA ASN A 535 31.94 -14.38 14.63
C ASN A 535 32.64 -14.90 13.36
N ARG A 536 31.88 -15.02 12.26
CA ARG A 536 32.34 -15.54 10.95
C ARG A 536 32.78 -17.01 10.97
N THR A 537 32.38 -17.79 11.97
CA THR A 537 32.69 -19.22 12.06
C THR A 537 31.44 -20.04 12.38
N CYS A 538 31.32 -21.23 11.79
CA CYS A 538 30.21 -22.13 12.04
C CYS A 538 30.30 -22.75 13.43
N LYS A 539 29.36 -22.40 14.31
CA LYS A 539 29.30 -22.85 15.70
C LYS A 539 27.88 -23.28 16.07
N CYS A 540 27.77 -24.06 17.14
CA CYS A 540 26.46 -24.31 17.75
C CYS A 540 26.00 -23.05 18.49
N GLU A 541 24.71 -22.77 18.43
CA GLU A 541 24.13 -21.70 19.24
C GLU A 541 24.35 -21.97 20.74
N ILE A 542 24.44 -20.92 21.57
CA ILE A 542 24.94 -20.95 22.96
C ILE A 542 24.22 -22.01 23.85
N ILE A 543 22.94 -22.26 23.58
CA ILE A 543 22.11 -23.23 24.33
C ILE A 543 22.29 -24.68 23.84
N HIS A 544 23.01 -24.88 22.75
CA HIS A 544 23.30 -26.17 22.14
C HIS A 544 24.78 -26.53 22.34
N HIS A 545 25.11 -27.80 22.20
CA HIS A 545 26.49 -28.29 22.28
C HIS A 545 26.90 -29.01 21.00
N HIS A 546 28.20 -29.05 20.75
CA HIS A 546 28.80 -29.74 19.62
C HIS A 546 29.24 -31.14 20.04
N LYS A 547 28.77 -32.16 19.34
CA LYS A 547 29.17 -33.57 19.52
C LYS A 547 29.02 -34.31 18.19
N ASP A 548 29.96 -35.18 17.84
CA ASP A 548 29.94 -35.98 16.60
C ASP A 548 29.72 -35.14 15.31
N ASP A 549 30.41 -34.01 15.18
CA ASP A 549 30.32 -33.06 14.06
C ASP A 549 28.90 -32.49 13.82
N ARG A 550 28.06 -32.45 14.86
CA ARG A 550 26.70 -31.89 14.81
C ARG A 550 26.38 -31.09 16.08
N CYS A 551 25.38 -30.22 15.95
CA CYS A 551 24.82 -29.48 17.08
C CYS A 551 23.61 -30.21 17.64
N TYR A 552 23.58 -30.35 18.97
CA TYR A 552 22.51 -30.98 19.72
C TYR A 552 22.08 -30.08 20.89
N GLU A 553 20.81 -30.19 21.29
CA GLU A 553 20.34 -29.61 22.54
C GLU A 553 21.12 -30.14 23.74
N LYS A 554 21.32 -29.30 24.75
CA LYS A 554 22.01 -29.69 25.99
C LYS A 554 21.03 -30.41 26.91
N VAL A 555 21.05 -31.74 26.91
CA VAL A 555 20.24 -32.56 27.82
C VAL A 555 21.04 -32.91 29.09
N PRO A 556 20.56 -32.52 30.30
CA PRO A 556 21.28 -32.75 31.55
C PRO A 556 21.22 -34.21 32.04
N LEU A 557 22.00 -34.55 33.06
CA LEU A 557 21.97 -35.87 33.71
C LEU A 557 20.57 -36.19 34.26
N ASN A 558 20.18 -37.48 34.15
CA ASN A 558 18.87 -38.04 34.51
C ASN A 558 17.67 -37.49 33.71
N ALA A 559 17.88 -36.64 32.70
CA ALA A 559 16.82 -36.25 31.78
C ALA A 559 16.65 -37.31 30.66
N PRO A 560 15.45 -37.39 30.06
CA PRO A 560 15.19 -38.34 28.98
C PRO A 560 16.01 -38.03 27.74
N CYS A 561 16.52 -39.06 27.08
CA CYS A 561 17.32 -38.94 25.85
C CYS A 561 16.97 -40.01 24.83
N GLU A 562 17.15 -39.68 23.54
CA GLU A 562 17.05 -40.65 22.44
C GLU A 562 18.45 -41.09 21.96
N ARG A 563 19.42 -40.18 22.01
CA ARG A 563 20.81 -40.45 21.58
C ARG A 563 21.82 -39.98 22.62
N SER A 564 22.94 -40.70 22.72
CA SER A 564 24.07 -40.30 23.57
C SER A 564 24.68 -38.94 23.18
N SER A 565 24.47 -38.50 21.94
CA SER A 565 24.96 -37.22 21.42
C SER A 565 24.14 -36.01 21.93
N GLU A 566 22.98 -36.23 22.57
CA GLU A 566 22.14 -35.18 23.16
C GLU A 566 22.52 -34.88 24.62
N CYS A 567 23.15 -35.86 25.30
CA CYS A 567 23.55 -35.72 26.70
C CYS A 567 24.80 -34.84 26.86
N PHE A 568 24.73 -33.86 27.77
CA PHE A 568 25.77 -32.85 27.98
C PHE A 568 26.08 -32.61 29.46
N VAL A 569 27.38 -32.53 29.79
CA VAL A 569 27.92 -32.08 31.07
C VAL A 569 29.09 -31.11 30.80
N GLU A 570 29.25 -30.08 31.62
CA GLU A 570 30.14 -28.95 31.30
C GLU A 570 31.63 -29.22 31.55
N SER A 571 31.95 -30.13 32.46
CA SER A 571 33.32 -30.46 32.87
C SER A 571 34.05 -31.40 31.91
N GLU A 572 33.42 -32.53 31.54
CA GLU A 572 33.95 -33.51 30.58
C GLU A 572 32.81 -34.12 29.73
N PRO A 573 32.41 -33.51 28.59
CA PRO A 573 31.24 -33.93 27.78
C PRO A 573 31.28 -35.38 27.27
N ASP A 574 32.48 -35.97 27.15
CA ASP A 574 32.66 -37.35 26.72
C ASP A 574 32.38 -38.39 27.81
N THR A 575 32.10 -37.96 29.04
CA THR A 575 31.87 -38.86 30.18
C THR A 575 30.41 -39.22 30.39
N VAL A 576 29.50 -38.68 29.58
CA VAL A 576 28.05 -38.94 29.64
C VAL A 576 27.55 -39.66 28.37
N GLU A 577 26.64 -40.60 28.55
CA GLU A 577 25.98 -41.37 27.49
C GLU A 577 24.49 -41.56 27.78
N CYS A 578 23.70 -41.82 26.74
CA CYS A 578 22.29 -42.17 26.90
C CYS A 578 22.18 -43.65 27.23
N ARG A 579 21.74 -44.00 28.45
CA ARG A 579 21.60 -45.39 28.88
C ARG A 579 20.26 -45.61 29.57
N ASN A 580 19.46 -46.51 28.99
CA ASN A 580 18.07 -46.76 29.37
C ASN A 580 17.19 -45.50 29.22
N SER A 581 17.32 -44.80 28.08
CA SER A 581 16.55 -43.59 27.75
C SER A 581 16.73 -42.41 28.70
N GLU A 582 17.80 -42.41 29.49
CA GLU A 582 18.18 -41.33 30.40
C GLU A 582 19.68 -41.04 30.28
N CYS A 583 20.06 -39.76 30.38
CA CYS A 583 21.47 -39.36 30.34
C CYS A 583 22.19 -39.78 31.63
N LYS A 584 23.20 -40.66 31.51
CA LYS A 584 23.95 -41.23 32.64
C LYS A 584 25.45 -41.13 32.39
N CYS A 585 26.23 -41.07 33.46
CA CYS A 585 27.67 -41.17 33.37
C CYS A 585 28.09 -42.55 32.83
N LYS A 586 29.14 -42.57 32.01
CA LYS A 586 29.80 -43.78 31.53
C LYS A 586 30.28 -44.63 32.72
N VAL A 587 30.40 -45.94 32.49
CA VAL A 587 30.60 -46.97 33.53
C VAL A 587 31.71 -46.66 34.55
N ASP A 588 32.78 -45.97 34.13
CA ASP A 588 33.94 -45.66 34.99
C ASP A 588 33.81 -44.34 35.80
N HIS A 589 32.65 -43.69 35.78
CA HIS A 589 32.43 -42.39 36.42
C HIS A 589 31.19 -42.42 37.31
N THR A 590 31.29 -41.78 38.47
CA THR A 590 30.18 -41.60 39.41
C THR A 590 29.48 -40.26 39.16
N PRO A 591 28.14 -40.22 39.06
CA PRO A 591 27.40 -38.98 38.84
C PRO A 591 27.34 -38.11 40.10
N ASP A 592 27.61 -36.82 39.93
CA ASP A 592 27.20 -35.75 40.84
C ASP A 592 26.03 -35.00 40.17
N VAL A 593 24.81 -35.30 40.60
CA VAL A 593 23.57 -34.83 39.97
C VAL A 593 23.32 -33.34 40.27
N GLU A 594 23.77 -32.83 41.43
CA GLU A 594 23.61 -31.42 41.79
C GLU A 594 24.59 -30.54 41.02
N ALA A 595 25.83 -31.02 40.85
CA ALA A 595 26.84 -30.30 40.08
C ALA A 595 26.75 -30.54 38.56
N GLN A 596 25.95 -31.50 38.10
CA GLN A 596 25.89 -31.94 36.70
C GLN A 596 27.25 -32.39 36.14
N VAL A 597 27.98 -33.22 36.92
CA VAL A 597 29.33 -33.69 36.59
C VAL A 597 29.45 -35.20 36.75
N CYS A 598 30.28 -35.84 35.91
CA CYS A 598 30.70 -37.22 36.08
C CYS A 598 32.14 -37.26 36.63
N ILE A 599 32.33 -37.86 37.80
CA ILE A 599 33.62 -37.84 38.51
C ILE A 599 34.28 -39.22 38.41
N LYS A 600 35.57 -39.28 38.04
CA LYS A 600 36.35 -40.53 38.14
C LYS A 600 36.59 -40.87 39.62
N PRO A 601 36.23 -42.08 40.09
CA PRO A 601 36.55 -42.48 41.45
C PRO A 601 38.06 -42.51 41.63
N ARG A 602 38.58 -41.79 42.63
CA ARG A 602 40.01 -41.86 43.00
C ARG A 602 40.33 -43.29 43.45
N PRO A 603 41.45 -43.90 43.03
CA PRO A 603 41.89 -45.15 43.62
C PRO A 603 42.11 -44.92 45.11
N THR A 604 41.33 -45.60 45.94
CA THR A 604 41.52 -45.60 47.38
C THR A 604 42.90 -46.17 47.67
N LYS A 605 43.82 -45.32 48.14
CA LYS A 605 45.04 -45.81 48.81
C LYS A 605 44.58 -46.66 49.99
N ASN A 606 44.85 -47.96 49.92
CA ASN A 606 44.71 -48.89 51.04
C ASN A 606 45.53 -48.36 52.23
N SER A 607 44.86 -47.80 53.23
CA SER A 607 45.39 -47.75 54.59
C SER A 607 44.78 -48.90 55.38
N SER A 608 45.43 -50.06 55.30
CA SER A 608 45.28 -51.14 56.27
C SER A 608 45.76 -50.65 57.63
N ASN A 609 44.85 -50.43 58.58
CA ASN A 609 44.99 -50.87 59.98
C ASN A 609 43.84 -50.33 60.83
N LYS A 610 42.81 -51.16 61.00
CA LYS A 610 42.02 -51.30 62.24
C LYS A 610 41.14 -52.55 62.11
N ILE A 611 41.56 -53.63 62.77
CA ILE A 611 40.83 -54.90 62.86
C ILE A 611 39.66 -54.73 63.82
N SER A 612 38.47 -55.23 63.45
CA SER A 612 37.29 -55.19 64.33
C SER A 612 37.43 -56.19 65.49
N PRO A 613 36.98 -55.84 66.70
CA PRO A 613 37.16 -56.67 67.90
C PRO A 613 36.50 -58.06 67.79
N LEU A 614 35.49 -58.21 66.95
CA LEU A 614 34.80 -59.48 66.73
C LEU A 614 35.65 -60.50 65.94
N LYS A 615 36.53 -60.02 65.03
CA LYS A 615 37.48 -60.87 64.31
C LYS A 615 38.69 -61.25 65.17
N ALA A 616 39.09 -60.39 66.11
CA ALA A 616 40.19 -60.73 67.05
C ALA A 616 39.82 -61.88 68.00
N VAL A 617 38.58 -61.91 68.51
CA VAL A 617 38.11 -62.96 69.42
C VAL A 617 37.94 -64.31 68.71
N THR A 618 37.50 -64.32 67.46
CA THR A 618 37.39 -65.58 66.68
C THR A 618 38.76 -66.17 66.40
N TRP A 619 39.76 -65.36 66.02
CA TRP A 619 41.12 -65.84 65.80
C TRP A 619 41.80 -66.34 67.09
N LEU A 620 41.54 -65.73 68.24
CA LEU A 620 42.03 -66.19 69.54
C LEU A 620 41.45 -67.56 69.95
N LEU A 621 40.16 -67.81 69.66
CA LEU A 621 39.51 -69.09 69.96
C LEU A 621 39.97 -70.22 69.02
N PHE A 622 40.21 -69.94 67.74
CA PHE A 622 40.79 -70.92 66.81
C PHE A 622 42.26 -71.24 67.13
N SER A 623 43.01 -70.26 67.65
CA SER A 623 44.42 -70.45 68.03
C SER A 623 44.59 -71.34 69.27
N LEU A 624 43.67 -71.25 70.25
CA LEU A 624 43.69 -72.14 71.42
C LEU A 624 43.29 -73.60 71.09
N ALA A 625 42.41 -73.82 70.10
CA ALA A 625 41.99 -75.16 69.69
C ALA A 625 43.05 -75.89 68.82
N ALA A 626 43.90 -75.15 68.11
CA ALA A 626 45.02 -75.72 67.34
C ALA A 626 46.22 -76.11 68.23
N LEU A 627 46.43 -75.43 69.36
CA LEU A 627 47.54 -75.72 70.28
C LEU A 627 47.29 -76.94 71.19
N THR A 628 46.05 -77.33 71.44
CA THR A 628 45.74 -78.57 72.20
C THR A 628 45.76 -79.83 71.34
N THR A 629 45.62 -79.71 70.02
CA THR A 629 45.66 -80.84 69.08
C THR A 629 47.08 -81.15 68.58
N ILE A 630 47.98 -80.16 68.58
CA ILE A 630 49.38 -80.35 68.17
C ILE A 630 50.24 -80.99 69.29
N SER A 631 49.95 -80.73 70.57
CA SER A 631 50.68 -81.37 71.69
C SER A 631 50.30 -82.86 71.90
N ALA A 632 49.10 -83.29 71.49
CA ALA A 632 48.69 -84.70 71.59
C ALA A 632 49.20 -85.57 70.42
N ILE A 633 49.58 -84.97 69.28
CA ILE A 633 50.09 -85.70 68.10
C ILE A 633 51.62 -85.86 68.15
N ARG A 634 52.32 -85.04 68.95
CA ARG A 634 53.78 -85.06 69.05
C ARG A 634 54.34 -86.19 69.95
N GLU A 635 53.55 -86.75 70.86
CA GLU A 635 53.95 -87.94 71.67
C GLU A 635 53.65 -89.29 70.99
N ALA A 636 52.98 -89.31 69.83
CA ALA A 636 52.62 -90.55 69.13
C ALA A 636 53.49 -90.89 67.90
N TYR A 637 54.37 -89.99 67.44
CA TYR A 637 55.06 -90.14 66.14
C TYR A 637 56.58 -89.92 66.14
N TYR A 638 57.21 -89.71 67.30
CA TYR A 638 58.67 -89.77 67.43
C TYR A 638 59.01 -90.58 68.70
N PRO A 639 59.63 -91.76 68.58
CA PRO A 639 59.85 -92.69 69.70
C PRO A 639 60.85 -92.20 70.74
#